data_AF-A0A8S9TUZ1-F1
#
_entry.id   AF-A0A8S9TUZ1-F1
#
_cell.length_a   1.000
_cell.length_b   1.000
_cell.length_c   1.000
_cell.angle_alpha   90.00
_cell.angle_beta   90.00
_cell.angle_gamma   90.00
#
_symmetry.space_group_name_H-M   'P 1'
#
loop_
_entity.id
_entity.type
_entity.pdbx_description
1 polymer ?
#
loop_
_entity_poly.entity_id
_entity_poly.type
_entity_poly.pdbx_seq_one_letter_code
_entity_poly.pdbx_strand_id
1 'polypeptide(L)'
;MTGQLSSRKTCRSPLPDRDYFGTLVNPYLHGALNTPRFRVNDQRTARARDKLFQSDCMPSDSIFYGVGARVDEDGNIVEAGRVSGTLIMEIDTWSSHSLSTLVVAILAQELLGYEVSFFQASGSADMTQRMSSVGTGICSPTQVNVEVWLDAATQRALAVYYNESSFVGSVGYDGLAGLFTRTSFIEAGLSAFSADFWRDYRDKEALIHEQRASVLFNNAAHYPPKESGCEDGILGCKDSCSKSKACTTRESKGGECLVVIMMDASYDVGYLQASLSNNDIPAYFCFLGISGAAKYVSDALASNTPVAFYSYQPDEFFQRRTGQVERVALPWATPEQTALHTGGFGENGYGEVTDNPVRVDFPRVTLGKYLAKILASSDGGMASLMNMLAIQEKDMDTLLSGYNDVRDAGVLSQTEAYFTAACNWLRTPENYQIWRQWLEPLPDCEFDTHFSFSLDGCEANTDGEESFPRRAKFYWKSPRPDNISLPYTCDPYYLPNSGLPGTLTTSRSCSWLTENTNTWIIWASLGTQPICDTSFYTYDVSDCTGSGLREVTFRWLLPEANNATFSSECTDGKALPDPVLIDCEYIPYNTAASKAVFFLACLLACVMLGCIGFVVYEREQPIVKRSQYQFLVTMLLGGALMCFATVIYSDAPSRV
;
A
#
# COMPACT_ATOMS: atom_id res chain seq x y z
N MET A 1 16.45 -13.86 -17.04
CA MET A 1 15.32 -13.11 -16.43
C MET A 1 14.20 -12.99 -17.45
N THR A 2 13.16 -13.81 -17.37
CA THR A 2 12.10 -13.94 -18.39
C THR A 2 10.85 -13.10 -18.06
N GLY A 3 9.91 -12.99 -19.02
CA GLY A 3 8.99 -11.89 -19.40
C GLY A 3 8.18 -11.05 -18.40
N GLN A 4 8.42 -11.10 -17.09
CA GLN A 4 7.30 -11.04 -16.14
C GLN A 4 7.43 -10.10 -14.93
N LEU A 5 8.54 -9.36 -14.76
CA LEU A 5 8.56 -8.18 -13.86
C LEU A 5 7.73 -6.99 -14.41
N SER A 6 7.16 -7.15 -15.61
CA SER A 6 6.54 -6.10 -16.42
C SER A 6 5.02 -6.15 -16.50
N SER A 7 4.42 -7.34 -16.40
CA SER A 7 2.99 -7.44 -16.13
C SER A 7 2.80 -7.10 -14.66
N ARG A 8 1.89 -6.17 -14.32
CA ARG A 8 1.45 -5.88 -12.95
C ARG A 8 0.94 -7.15 -12.26
N LYS A 9 1.86 -8.00 -11.78
CA LYS A 9 1.53 -9.09 -10.87
C LYS A 9 1.17 -8.43 -9.56
N THR A 10 0.01 -8.79 -9.05
CA THR A 10 -0.48 -8.22 -7.80
C THR A 10 -0.24 -9.18 -6.66
N CYS A 11 0.23 -8.64 -5.54
CA CYS A 11 0.26 -9.31 -4.26
C CYS A 11 -1.14 -9.43 -3.64
N ARG A 12 -2.19 -8.97 -4.32
CA ARG A 12 -3.57 -9.17 -3.89
C ARG A 12 -4.03 -10.62 -4.07
N SER A 13 -4.67 -11.18 -3.04
CA SER A 13 -5.46 -12.42 -3.17
C SER A 13 -6.76 -12.14 -3.95
N PRO A 14 -7.26 -13.04 -4.81
CA PRO A 14 -8.49 -12.83 -5.58
C PRO A 14 -9.72 -12.49 -4.71
N LEU A 15 -9.70 -12.86 -3.43
CA LEU A 15 -10.70 -12.51 -2.41
C LEU A 15 -10.00 -11.78 -1.26
N PRO A 16 -10.59 -10.71 -0.70
CA PRO A 16 -10.07 -10.12 0.52
C PRO A 16 -10.22 -11.13 1.66
N ASP A 17 -9.11 -11.58 2.24
CA ASP A 17 -9.14 -12.44 3.42
C ASP A 17 -9.82 -11.66 4.56
N ARG A 18 -10.90 -12.23 5.09
CA ARG A 18 -11.66 -11.65 6.20
C ARG A 18 -11.58 -12.56 7.42
N ASP A 19 -11.47 -11.97 8.59
CA ASP A 19 -11.53 -12.68 9.86
C ASP A 19 -12.96 -13.19 10.16
N TYR A 20 -13.13 -13.88 11.29
CA TYR A 20 -14.43 -14.40 11.72
C TYR A 20 -15.50 -13.30 11.92
N PHE A 21 -15.09 -12.04 12.13
CA PHE A 21 -15.98 -10.89 12.25
C PHE A 21 -16.28 -10.21 10.92
N GLY A 22 -15.73 -10.73 9.82
CA GLY A 22 -15.88 -10.14 8.50
C GLY A 22 -14.98 -8.92 8.26
N THR A 23 -13.96 -8.68 9.09
CA THR A 23 -12.99 -7.59 8.92
C THR A 23 -11.85 -8.03 8.02
N LEU A 24 -11.28 -7.14 7.19
CA LEU A 24 -10.11 -7.47 6.36
C LEU A 24 -8.91 -7.85 7.24
N VAL A 25 -8.28 -9.00 6.96
CA VAL A 25 -7.07 -9.48 7.66
C VAL A 25 -5.88 -8.57 7.35
N ASN A 26 -5.76 -8.12 6.10
CA ASN A 26 -4.71 -7.20 5.63
C ASN A 26 -5.36 -5.98 4.93
N PRO A 27 -5.92 -5.00 5.68
CA PRO A 27 -6.72 -3.91 5.09
C PRO A 27 -5.93 -3.00 4.15
N TYR A 28 -4.61 -2.82 4.36
CA TYR A 28 -3.79 -2.00 3.49
C TYR A 28 -3.41 -2.70 2.19
N LEU A 29 -3.24 -4.03 2.19
CA LEU A 29 -2.71 -4.75 1.02
C LEU A 29 -3.74 -4.77 -0.12
N HIS A 30 -3.52 -3.94 -1.13
CA HIS A 30 -4.36 -3.85 -2.32
C HIS A 30 -3.51 -3.98 -3.58
N GLY A 31 -4.14 -4.33 -4.70
CA GLY A 31 -3.38 -4.43 -5.94
C GLY A 31 -2.80 -3.09 -6.39
N ALA A 32 -1.66 -3.15 -7.09
CA ALA A 32 -1.01 -2.00 -7.69
C ALA A 32 -2.01 -1.07 -8.40
N LEU A 33 -1.88 0.24 -8.17
CA LEU A 33 -2.76 1.23 -8.79
C LEU A 33 -2.59 1.24 -10.31
N ASN A 34 -3.70 1.43 -11.03
CA ASN A 34 -3.60 1.52 -12.49
C ASN A 34 -2.93 2.81 -12.97
N THR A 35 -2.98 3.85 -12.13
CA THR A 35 -2.34 5.14 -12.34
C THR A 35 -1.45 5.42 -11.13
N PRO A 36 -0.14 5.71 -11.31
CA PRO A 36 0.78 5.91 -10.20
C PRO A 36 0.52 7.19 -9.43
N ARG A 37 0.29 7.07 -8.11
CA ARG A 37 0.09 8.19 -7.19
C ARG A 37 1.29 9.14 -7.17
N PHE A 38 2.48 8.57 -7.17
CA PHE A 38 3.74 9.31 -7.09
C PHE A 38 4.64 8.99 -8.28
N ARG A 39 5.43 9.99 -8.68
CA ARG A 39 6.44 9.88 -9.74
C ARG A 39 7.76 10.45 -9.24
N VAL A 40 8.86 9.82 -9.61
CA VAL A 40 10.20 10.34 -9.29
C VAL A 40 10.72 11.15 -10.47
N ASN A 41 10.87 12.46 -10.27
CA ASN A 41 11.31 13.40 -11.30
C ASN A 41 12.84 13.45 -11.40
N ASP A 42 13.45 12.32 -11.78
CA ASP A 42 14.90 12.22 -11.93
C ASP A 42 15.36 12.66 -13.33
N GLN A 43 16.03 13.82 -13.39
CA GLN A 43 16.54 14.41 -14.64
C GLN A 43 17.52 13.50 -15.39
N ARG A 44 18.20 12.58 -14.67
CA ARG A 44 19.12 11.61 -15.29
C ARG A 44 18.35 10.67 -16.21
N THR A 45 17.14 10.28 -15.82
CA THR A 45 16.26 9.37 -16.57
C THR A 45 15.55 10.02 -17.77
N ALA A 46 15.61 11.36 -17.89
CA ALA A 46 15.01 12.10 -18.99
C ALA A 46 15.87 12.09 -20.27
N ARG A 47 17.10 11.57 -20.18
CA ARG A 47 17.99 11.44 -21.34
C ARG A 47 17.48 10.40 -22.33
N ALA A 48 17.82 10.59 -23.60
CA ALA A 48 17.51 9.62 -24.63
C ALA A 48 18.14 8.27 -24.26
N ARG A 49 17.40 7.19 -24.54
CA ARG A 49 17.72 5.84 -24.05
C ARG A 49 19.01 5.27 -24.64
N ASP A 50 19.42 5.72 -25.81
CA ASP A 50 20.73 5.45 -26.44
C ASP A 50 21.90 6.17 -25.74
N LYS A 51 21.62 6.98 -24.72
CA LYS A 51 22.61 7.62 -23.83
C LYS A 51 22.53 7.12 -22.40
N LEU A 52 21.49 6.34 -22.10
CA LEU A 52 21.36 5.59 -20.86
C LEU A 52 21.78 4.16 -21.15
N PHE A 53 22.23 3.46 -20.12
CA PHE A 53 22.46 2.02 -20.19
C PHE A 53 23.43 1.56 -21.30
N GLN A 54 24.46 2.36 -21.57
CA GLN A 54 25.49 2.00 -22.54
C GLN A 54 26.48 0.99 -21.95
N SER A 55 26.97 0.06 -22.78
CA SER A 55 27.87 -1.00 -22.34
C SER A 55 29.24 -0.51 -21.88
N ASP A 56 29.63 0.72 -22.26
CA ASP A 56 30.87 1.36 -21.83
C ASP A 56 30.76 2.06 -20.47
N CYS A 57 29.55 2.18 -19.93
CA CYS A 57 29.26 2.95 -18.72
C CYS A 57 28.56 2.11 -17.64
N MET A 58 28.24 0.86 -17.94
CA MET A 58 27.71 -0.11 -16.97
C MET A 58 28.52 -1.42 -17.00
N PRO A 59 28.52 -2.19 -15.91
CA PRO A 59 29.03 -3.56 -15.91
C PRO A 59 28.35 -4.41 -17.01
N SER A 60 29.11 -5.30 -17.66
CA SER A 60 28.63 -6.10 -18.79
C SER A 60 27.48 -7.06 -18.44
N ASP A 61 27.34 -7.40 -17.16
CA ASP A 61 26.31 -8.26 -16.57
C ASP A 61 25.09 -7.47 -16.06
N SER A 62 25.13 -6.13 -16.13
CA SER A 62 24.04 -5.29 -15.62
C SER A 62 22.88 -5.17 -16.61
N ILE A 63 21.65 -5.16 -16.07
CA ILE A 63 20.44 -5.18 -16.88
C ILE A 63 19.38 -4.26 -16.28
N PHE A 64 18.70 -3.47 -17.12
CA PHE A 64 17.65 -2.55 -16.66
C PHE A 64 16.25 -3.04 -17.04
N TYR A 65 15.36 -3.17 -16.06
CA TYR A 65 13.96 -3.56 -16.22
C TYR A 65 13.04 -2.39 -15.89
N GLY A 66 12.65 -1.63 -16.91
CA GLY A 66 11.64 -0.59 -16.78
C GLY A 66 10.22 -1.15 -16.66
N VAL A 67 9.29 -0.28 -16.30
CA VAL A 67 7.86 -0.62 -16.24
C VAL A 67 7.38 -1.04 -17.63
N GLY A 68 6.83 -2.25 -17.74
CA GLY A 68 6.41 -2.81 -19.02
C GLY A 68 7.53 -3.52 -19.81
N ALA A 69 8.71 -3.76 -19.22
CA ALA A 69 9.80 -4.47 -19.88
C ALA A 69 9.46 -5.91 -20.35
N ARG A 70 9.66 -6.24 -21.62
CA ARG A 70 9.55 -7.59 -22.15
C ARG A 70 10.92 -8.19 -22.37
N VAL A 71 11.02 -9.47 -22.07
CA VAL A 71 12.23 -10.28 -22.23
C VAL A 71 11.83 -11.60 -22.88
N ASP A 72 12.73 -12.22 -23.62
CA ASP A 72 12.51 -13.50 -24.30
C ASP A 72 12.63 -14.69 -23.35
N GLU A 73 12.59 -15.92 -23.89
CA GLU A 73 12.71 -17.17 -23.12
C GLU A 73 14.11 -17.38 -22.52
N ASP A 74 15.14 -16.81 -23.15
CA ASP A 74 16.52 -16.82 -22.68
C ASP A 74 16.78 -15.71 -21.63
N GLY A 75 15.81 -14.80 -21.49
CA GLY A 75 15.83 -13.70 -20.54
C GLY A 75 16.56 -12.45 -21.03
N ASN A 76 16.81 -12.34 -22.33
CA ASN A 76 17.30 -11.12 -22.95
C ASN A 76 16.17 -10.11 -23.07
N ILE A 77 16.49 -8.82 -22.89
CA ILE A 77 15.53 -7.74 -23.06
C ILE A 77 15.16 -7.59 -24.53
N VAL A 78 13.87 -7.78 -24.82
CA VAL A 78 13.25 -7.46 -26.11
C VAL A 78 12.75 -6.01 -26.10
N GLU A 79 12.18 -5.57 -24.97
CA GLU A 79 11.74 -4.19 -24.73
C GLU A 79 12.08 -3.84 -23.28
N ALA A 80 12.89 -2.81 -22.96
CA ALA A 80 13.15 -2.53 -21.52
C ALA A 80 12.08 -1.69 -20.82
N GLY A 81 10.94 -1.42 -21.45
CA GLY A 81 9.87 -0.63 -20.84
C GLY A 81 10.25 0.84 -20.58
N ARG A 82 9.42 1.51 -19.76
CA ARG A 82 9.58 2.91 -19.37
C ARG A 82 10.29 3.05 -18.03
N VAL A 83 11.30 3.91 -18.00
CA VAL A 83 12.08 4.25 -16.80
C VAL A 83 11.75 5.64 -16.27
N SER A 84 11.58 6.63 -17.16
CA SER A 84 11.30 8.01 -16.76
C SER A 84 10.02 8.10 -15.90
N GLY A 85 10.13 8.79 -14.77
CA GLY A 85 9.04 8.99 -13.81
C GLY A 85 8.77 7.82 -12.86
N THR A 86 9.57 6.75 -12.92
CA THR A 86 9.44 5.55 -12.07
C THR A 86 10.42 5.60 -10.89
N LEU A 87 10.13 4.84 -9.84
CA LEU A 87 11.04 4.58 -8.73
C LEU A 87 12.02 3.47 -9.13
N ILE A 88 13.32 3.78 -9.15
CA ILE A 88 14.36 2.84 -9.61
C ILE A 88 15.03 2.18 -8.41
N MET A 89 14.79 0.89 -8.24
CA MET A 89 15.42 0.07 -7.21
C MET A 89 16.52 -0.78 -7.80
N GLU A 90 17.66 -0.86 -7.12
CA GLU A 90 18.69 -1.84 -7.45
C GLU A 90 18.22 -3.22 -7.03
N ILE A 91 18.55 -4.25 -7.81
CA ILE A 91 18.30 -5.65 -7.46
C ILE A 91 19.56 -6.46 -7.77
N ASP A 92 20.06 -7.25 -6.82
CA ASP A 92 21.23 -8.10 -7.06
C ASP A 92 20.83 -9.56 -7.28
N THR A 93 21.82 -10.37 -7.65
CA THR A 93 21.69 -11.76 -8.06
C THR A 93 21.64 -12.74 -6.90
N TRP A 94 21.98 -12.33 -5.67
CA TRP A 94 21.83 -13.15 -4.48
C TRP A 94 20.46 -12.98 -3.82
N SER A 95 19.97 -14.05 -3.19
CA SER A 95 18.55 -14.20 -2.86
C SER A 95 18.06 -13.24 -1.77
N SER A 96 18.84 -12.96 -0.73
CA SER A 96 18.41 -12.04 0.33
C SER A 96 18.15 -10.63 -0.21
N HIS A 97 18.99 -10.18 -1.16
CA HIS A 97 18.86 -8.85 -1.77
C HIS A 97 17.66 -8.79 -2.68
N SER A 98 17.52 -9.79 -3.55
CA SER A 98 16.33 -9.93 -4.41
C SER A 98 15.03 -9.97 -3.59
N LEU A 99 14.98 -10.75 -2.51
CA LEU A 99 13.78 -10.88 -1.67
C LEU A 99 13.47 -9.58 -0.90
N SER A 100 14.47 -8.99 -0.23
CA SER A 100 14.27 -7.74 0.52
C SER A 100 13.89 -6.58 -0.40
N THR A 101 14.51 -6.47 -1.56
CA THR A 101 14.17 -5.49 -2.60
C THR A 101 12.75 -5.67 -3.10
N LEU A 102 12.30 -6.91 -3.36
CA LEU A 102 10.94 -7.18 -3.82
C LEU A 102 9.88 -6.91 -2.75
N VAL A 103 10.17 -7.16 -1.48
CA VAL A 103 9.29 -6.74 -0.37
C VAL A 103 9.07 -5.23 -0.42
N VAL A 104 10.14 -4.43 -0.53
CA VAL A 104 10.04 -2.97 -0.61
C VAL A 104 9.35 -2.52 -1.89
N ALA A 105 9.65 -3.15 -3.02
CA ALA A 105 9.03 -2.83 -4.31
C ALA A 105 7.53 -3.08 -4.31
N ILE A 106 7.07 -4.19 -3.71
CA ILE A 106 5.64 -4.49 -3.56
C ILE A 106 4.99 -3.41 -2.69
N LEU A 107 5.55 -3.07 -1.52
CA LEU A 107 4.99 -2.02 -0.66
C LEU A 107 4.95 -0.65 -1.38
N ALA A 108 6.00 -0.29 -2.11
CA ALA A 108 6.05 0.95 -2.87
C ALA A 108 5.00 0.99 -3.99
N GLN A 109 4.82 -0.11 -4.71
CA GLN A 109 3.90 -0.17 -5.84
C GLN A 109 2.44 -0.34 -5.42
N GLU A 110 2.20 -1.22 -4.46
CA GLU A 110 0.88 -1.64 -4.03
C GLU A 110 0.30 -0.74 -2.96
N LEU A 111 1.09 -0.04 -2.15
CA LEU A 111 0.56 0.77 -1.04
C LEU A 111 0.80 2.27 -1.24
N LEU A 112 2.05 2.64 -1.54
CA LEU A 112 2.39 4.03 -1.80
C LEU A 112 1.90 4.47 -3.19
N GLY A 113 1.82 3.53 -4.14
CA GLY A 113 1.32 3.80 -5.49
C GLY A 113 2.39 4.32 -6.44
N TYR A 114 3.65 3.95 -6.25
CA TYR A 114 4.69 4.16 -7.26
C TYR A 114 4.55 3.17 -8.41
N GLU A 115 5.17 3.52 -9.53
CA GLU A 115 5.62 2.53 -10.48
C GLU A 115 7.10 2.24 -10.23
N VAL A 116 7.47 0.96 -10.20
CA VAL A 116 8.84 0.53 -9.88
C VAL A 116 9.53 -0.01 -11.14
N SER A 117 10.77 0.43 -11.34
CA SER A 117 11.72 -0.17 -12.28
C SER A 117 12.89 -0.77 -11.50
N PHE A 118 13.50 -1.82 -12.04
CA PHE A 118 14.66 -2.46 -11.43
C PHE A 118 15.92 -2.22 -12.25
N PHE A 119 17.03 -1.96 -11.58
CA PHE A 119 18.35 -2.03 -12.16
C PHE A 119 19.09 -3.21 -11.54
N GLN A 120 19.34 -4.24 -12.34
CA GLN A 120 20.18 -5.35 -11.94
C GLN A 120 21.64 -4.94 -12.08
N ALA A 121 22.36 -4.91 -10.96
CA ALA A 121 23.79 -4.67 -10.95
C ALA A 121 24.43 -5.43 -9.80
N SER A 122 25.67 -5.85 -10.02
CA SER A 122 26.55 -6.38 -9.00
C SER A 122 27.43 -5.26 -8.41
N GLY A 123 28.00 -5.52 -7.23
CA GLY A 123 29.01 -4.67 -6.62
C GLY A 123 28.44 -3.55 -5.74
N SER A 124 28.57 -3.75 -4.41
CA SER A 124 28.18 -2.76 -3.41
C SER A 124 29.02 -1.48 -3.52
N ALA A 125 30.33 -1.55 -3.80
CA ALA A 125 31.20 -0.36 -3.76
C ALA A 125 30.80 0.80 -4.69
N ASP A 126 30.06 0.53 -5.77
CA ASP A 126 29.72 1.53 -6.79
C ASP A 126 28.28 2.05 -6.70
N MET A 127 27.46 1.57 -5.75
CA MET A 127 26.03 1.93 -5.77
C MET A 127 25.79 3.41 -5.48
N THR A 128 26.56 4.06 -4.61
CA THR A 128 26.38 5.50 -4.35
C THR A 128 26.82 6.34 -5.55
N GLN A 129 27.74 5.85 -6.38
CA GLN A 129 28.05 6.48 -7.66
C GLN A 129 26.84 6.41 -8.61
N ARG A 130 26.15 5.26 -8.68
CA ARG A 130 24.89 5.10 -9.43
C ARG A 130 23.75 5.98 -8.91
N MET A 131 23.74 6.27 -7.61
CA MET A 131 22.80 7.21 -6.99
C MET A 131 23.15 8.69 -7.24
N SER A 132 24.37 8.99 -7.68
CA SER A 132 24.84 10.37 -7.90
C SER A 132 24.55 10.91 -9.29
N SER A 133 24.63 12.23 -9.46
CA SER A 133 24.52 12.91 -10.76
C SER A 133 25.79 12.83 -11.62
N VAL A 134 26.83 12.15 -11.15
CA VAL A 134 28.13 12.01 -11.80
C VAL A 134 28.52 10.54 -11.99
N GLY A 135 29.62 10.28 -12.71
CA GLY A 135 30.13 8.93 -12.94
C GLY A 135 29.09 8.03 -13.62
N THR A 136 28.97 6.79 -13.14
CA THR A 136 28.02 5.79 -13.66
C THR A 136 26.55 6.19 -13.45
N GLY A 137 26.22 6.99 -12.41
CA GLY A 137 24.86 7.48 -12.20
C GLY A 137 24.30 8.36 -13.32
N ILE A 138 25.15 8.85 -14.22
CA ILE A 138 24.73 9.54 -15.45
C ILE A 138 23.99 8.61 -16.42
N CYS A 139 24.33 7.31 -16.44
CA CYS A 139 23.80 6.36 -17.40
C CYS A 139 23.09 5.14 -16.78
N SER A 140 23.39 4.79 -15.52
CA SER A 140 22.72 3.77 -14.72
C SER A 140 22.15 4.36 -13.42
N PRO A 141 21.21 5.32 -13.51
CA PRO A 141 20.67 5.96 -12.32
C PRO A 141 19.89 4.96 -11.45
N THR A 142 20.33 4.81 -10.21
CA THR A 142 19.62 4.07 -9.14
C THR A 142 19.09 5.08 -8.12
N GLN A 143 18.00 4.75 -7.42
CA GLN A 143 17.42 5.62 -6.38
C GLN A 143 17.30 4.93 -5.02
N VAL A 144 17.15 3.60 -4.99
CA VAL A 144 17.02 2.81 -3.75
C VAL A 144 17.90 1.57 -3.85
N ASN A 145 18.64 1.27 -2.79
CA ASN A 145 19.25 -0.06 -2.58
C ASN A 145 18.93 -0.50 -1.15
N VAL A 146 18.41 -1.71 -0.99
CA VAL A 146 17.84 -2.22 0.28
C VAL A 146 18.87 -3.00 1.11
N GLU A 147 19.89 -3.57 0.48
CA GLU A 147 20.87 -4.42 1.15
C GLU A 147 22.29 -4.14 0.62
N VAL A 148 23.11 -3.55 1.48
CA VAL A 148 24.48 -3.13 1.15
C VAL A 148 25.45 -3.66 2.17
N TRP A 149 26.46 -4.41 1.75
CA TRP A 149 27.47 -4.96 2.65
C TRP A 149 28.45 -3.87 3.10
N LEU A 150 28.42 -3.47 4.38
CA LEU A 150 29.19 -2.33 4.89
C LEU A 150 30.52 -2.70 5.56
N ASP A 151 31.37 -3.44 4.85
CA ASP A 151 32.76 -3.59 5.27
C ASP A 151 33.56 -2.26 5.16
N ALA A 152 34.75 -2.22 5.75
CA ALA A 152 35.56 -1.00 5.84
C ALA A 152 36.07 -0.48 4.47
N ALA A 153 36.25 -1.34 3.47
CA ALA A 153 36.64 -0.93 2.13
C ALA A 153 35.42 -0.37 1.37
N THR A 154 34.29 -1.07 1.42
CA THR A 154 33.04 -0.63 0.82
C THR A 154 32.62 0.74 1.38
N GLN A 155 32.58 0.93 2.70
CA GLN A 155 32.22 2.21 3.31
C GLN A 155 33.09 3.39 2.81
N ARG A 156 34.39 3.17 2.58
CA ARG A 156 35.28 4.20 2.03
C ARG A 156 34.94 4.53 0.58
N ALA A 157 34.61 3.54 -0.23
CA ALA A 157 34.16 3.75 -1.61
C ALA A 157 32.82 4.52 -1.63
N LEU A 158 31.87 4.16 -0.76
CA LEU A 158 30.55 4.79 -0.71
C LEU A 158 30.62 6.27 -0.32
N ALA A 159 31.51 6.61 0.61
CA ALA A 159 31.66 7.94 1.18
C ALA A 159 31.97 9.04 0.15
N VAL A 160 32.49 8.67 -1.03
CA VAL A 160 32.81 9.61 -2.12
C VAL A 160 31.56 10.35 -2.63
N TYR A 161 30.37 9.74 -2.55
CA TYR A 161 29.12 10.27 -3.13
C TYR A 161 28.03 10.60 -2.08
N TYR A 162 28.39 10.71 -0.79
CA TYR A 162 27.44 11.00 0.31
C TYR A 162 26.75 12.38 0.22
N ASN A 163 27.20 13.28 -0.65
CA ASN A 163 26.50 14.53 -0.92
C ASN A 163 25.16 14.33 -1.66
N GLU A 164 25.00 13.19 -2.35
CA GLU A 164 23.86 12.85 -3.22
C GLU A 164 23.21 11.49 -2.89
N SER A 165 23.80 10.72 -1.98
CA SER A 165 23.22 9.50 -1.42
C SER A 165 23.15 9.59 0.11
N SER A 166 22.21 8.86 0.72
CA SER A 166 22.04 8.84 2.18
C SER A 166 21.94 7.40 2.67
N PHE A 167 22.74 7.07 3.67
CA PHE A 167 22.57 5.86 4.48
C PHE A 167 21.36 6.04 5.38
N VAL A 168 20.40 5.10 5.32
CA VAL A 168 19.12 5.18 6.06
C VAL A 168 18.99 4.09 7.13
N GLY A 169 20.13 3.56 7.58
CA GLY A 169 20.20 2.57 8.66
C GLY A 169 20.33 1.13 8.16
N SER A 170 20.35 0.20 9.12
CA SER A 170 20.42 -1.25 8.86
C SER A 170 19.11 -1.77 8.28
N VAL A 171 19.20 -2.78 7.41
CA VAL A 171 18.05 -3.55 6.90
C VAL A 171 17.40 -4.43 7.98
N GLY A 172 18.07 -4.69 9.10
CA GLY A 172 17.55 -5.41 10.26
C GLY A 172 18.19 -6.79 10.52
N TYR A 173 19.02 -7.28 9.59
CA TYR A 173 19.88 -8.45 9.75
C TYR A 173 21.31 -8.11 9.31
N ASP A 174 22.27 -8.93 9.71
CA ASP A 174 23.69 -8.75 9.42
C ASP A 174 24.20 -9.79 8.40
N GLY A 175 25.25 -9.41 7.67
CA GLY A 175 25.99 -10.29 6.79
C GLY A 175 27.11 -11.01 7.53
N LEU A 176 27.35 -12.26 7.16
CA LEU A 176 28.46 -13.06 7.69
C LEU A 176 29.03 -14.00 6.63
N ALA A 177 30.18 -13.65 6.07
CA ALA A 177 30.95 -14.50 5.18
C ALA A 177 31.94 -15.40 5.95
N GLY A 178 32.45 -16.48 5.37
CA GLY A 178 33.64 -17.16 5.87
C GLY A 178 33.77 -18.63 5.51
N LEU A 179 34.55 -19.37 6.30
CA LEU A 179 34.88 -20.77 6.06
C LEU A 179 33.84 -21.69 6.71
N PHE A 180 33.34 -22.65 5.95
CA PHE A 180 32.39 -23.65 6.41
C PHE A 180 32.89 -25.06 6.10
N THR A 181 32.42 -26.00 6.89
CA THR A 181 32.64 -27.44 6.71
C THR A 181 31.35 -28.20 7.03
N ARG A 182 31.36 -29.51 6.85
CA ARG A 182 30.20 -30.37 7.10
C ARG A 182 30.13 -30.78 8.58
N THR A 183 28.93 -30.71 9.18
CA THR A 183 28.68 -31.09 10.59
C THR A 183 29.11 -32.52 10.89
N SER A 184 28.75 -33.48 10.03
CA SER A 184 29.13 -34.88 10.22
C SER A 184 30.63 -35.15 10.04
N PHE A 185 31.37 -34.28 9.34
CA PHE A 185 32.83 -34.37 9.28
C PHE A 185 33.46 -33.91 10.59
N ILE A 186 32.90 -32.88 11.24
CA ILE A 186 33.30 -32.45 12.59
C ILE A 186 33.10 -33.63 13.56
N GLU A 187 31.90 -34.21 13.59
CA GLU A 187 31.55 -35.32 14.48
C GLU A 187 32.48 -36.53 14.29
N ALA A 188 32.73 -36.93 13.04
CA ALA A 188 33.65 -38.02 12.73
C ALA A 188 35.11 -37.71 13.13
N GLY A 189 35.49 -36.43 13.05
CA GLY A 189 36.83 -35.95 13.34
C GLY A 189 37.17 -35.84 14.83
N LEU A 190 36.20 -35.72 15.73
CA LEU A 190 36.40 -35.36 17.16
C LEU A 190 37.43 -36.20 17.93
N SER A 191 37.71 -37.43 17.48
CA SER A 191 38.75 -38.28 18.10
C SER A 191 40.18 -37.96 17.68
N ALA A 192 40.37 -37.24 16.56
CA ALA A 192 41.65 -36.97 15.92
C ALA A 192 41.92 -35.46 15.69
N PHE A 193 40.88 -34.69 15.39
CA PHE A 193 40.96 -33.26 15.08
C PHE A 193 39.61 -32.53 15.29
N SER A 194 39.67 -31.20 15.38
CA SER A 194 38.53 -30.29 15.43
C SER A 194 38.38 -29.57 14.09
N ALA A 195 37.48 -30.06 13.22
CA ALA A 195 37.25 -29.47 11.90
C ALA A 195 36.45 -28.16 11.94
N ASP A 196 35.94 -27.76 13.11
CA ASP A 196 35.30 -26.50 13.43
C ASP A 196 36.29 -25.43 13.96
N PHE A 197 37.58 -25.76 14.10
CA PHE A 197 38.58 -24.85 14.64
C PHE A 197 39.85 -24.77 13.77
N TRP A 198 40.24 -23.55 13.39
CA TRP A 198 41.27 -23.30 12.38
C TRP A 198 42.64 -23.92 12.66
N ARG A 199 43.05 -24.08 13.93
CA ARG A 199 44.40 -24.56 14.26
C ARG A 199 44.65 -25.96 13.72
N ASP A 200 43.61 -26.77 13.63
CA ASP A 200 43.77 -28.14 13.16
C ASP A 200 43.91 -28.20 11.63
N TYR A 201 43.41 -27.20 10.90
CA TYR A 201 43.72 -27.03 9.48
C TYR A 201 45.21 -26.74 9.23
N ARG A 202 45.91 -26.15 10.20
CA ARG A 202 47.36 -25.88 10.16
C ARG A 202 48.17 -27.11 10.57
N ASP A 203 47.79 -27.75 11.69
CA ASP A 203 48.68 -28.64 12.42
C ASP A 203 48.32 -30.15 12.30
N LYS A 204 47.11 -30.51 11.88
CA LYS A 204 46.65 -31.91 11.91
C LYS A 204 46.70 -32.57 10.54
N GLU A 205 47.67 -33.47 10.39
CA GLU A 205 47.82 -34.33 9.21
C GLU A 205 46.55 -35.11 8.85
N ALA A 206 45.81 -35.62 9.85
CA ALA A 206 44.57 -36.35 9.61
C ALA A 206 43.50 -35.46 8.95
N LEU A 207 43.33 -34.21 9.40
CA LEU A 207 42.38 -33.28 8.79
C LEU A 207 42.82 -32.91 7.37
N ILE A 208 44.10 -32.54 7.20
CA ILE A 208 44.67 -32.18 5.89
C ILE A 208 44.50 -33.32 4.90
N HIS A 209 44.69 -34.58 5.33
CA HIS A 209 44.53 -35.76 4.49
C HIS A 209 43.08 -35.98 4.04
N GLU A 210 42.11 -35.79 4.92
CA GLU A 210 40.69 -35.97 4.58
C GLU A 210 40.18 -34.91 3.59
N GLN A 211 40.73 -33.70 3.63
CA GLN A 211 40.38 -32.58 2.74
C GLN A 211 41.45 -32.29 1.68
N ARG A 212 42.29 -33.27 1.35
CA ARG A 212 43.44 -33.12 0.46
C ARG A 212 43.04 -32.72 -0.97
N ALA A 213 43.88 -31.91 -1.62
CA ALA A 213 43.57 -31.32 -2.93
C ALA A 213 43.37 -32.34 -4.07
N SER A 214 44.01 -33.51 -4.00
CA SER A 214 43.80 -34.59 -4.97
C SER A 214 42.36 -35.10 -5.01
N VAL A 215 41.55 -34.92 -3.95
CA VAL A 215 40.12 -35.26 -3.97
C VAL A 215 39.38 -34.40 -5.01
N LEU A 216 39.69 -33.10 -5.09
CA LEU A 216 39.14 -32.22 -6.12
C LEU A 216 39.81 -32.47 -7.47
N PHE A 217 41.15 -32.47 -7.52
CA PHE A 217 41.89 -32.53 -8.80
C PHE A 217 41.66 -33.84 -9.57
N ASN A 218 41.34 -34.93 -8.88
CA ASN A 218 40.98 -36.20 -9.51
C ASN A 218 39.47 -36.32 -9.83
N ASN A 219 38.66 -35.32 -9.47
CA ASN A 219 37.23 -35.30 -9.74
C ASN A 219 36.93 -34.57 -11.05
N ALA A 220 37.00 -35.33 -12.16
CA ALA A 220 36.77 -34.81 -13.51
C ALA A 220 35.36 -34.22 -13.75
N ALA A 221 34.40 -34.43 -12.83
CA ALA A 221 33.08 -33.81 -12.91
C ALA A 221 33.09 -32.33 -12.49
N HIS A 222 34.10 -31.91 -11.71
CA HIS A 222 34.18 -30.59 -11.10
C HIS A 222 35.51 -29.86 -11.38
N TYR A 223 36.57 -30.58 -11.73
CA TYR A 223 37.89 -30.00 -11.98
C TYR A 223 38.56 -30.55 -13.26
N PRO A 224 39.12 -29.68 -14.14
CA PRO A 224 39.03 -28.22 -14.09
C PRO A 224 37.59 -27.73 -14.26
N PRO A 225 37.21 -26.58 -13.68
CA PRO A 225 35.86 -26.06 -13.80
C PRO A 225 35.56 -25.66 -15.25
N LYS A 226 34.28 -25.75 -15.65
CA LYS A 226 33.83 -25.36 -17.00
C LYS A 226 33.98 -23.86 -17.24
N GLU A 227 33.70 -23.08 -16.21
CA GLU A 227 33.88 -21.64 -16.16
C GLU A 227 34.82 -21.36 -14.99
N SER A 228 35.99 -20.80 -15.27
CA SER A 228 36.97 -20.49 -14.22
C SER A 228 36.48 -19.30 -13.41
N GLY A 229 36.33 -19.47 -12.10
CA GLY A 229 36.03 -18.35 -11.20
C GLY A 229 37.26 -17.52 -10.83
N CYS A 230 38.42 -17.80 -11.41
CA CYS A 230 39.66 -17.03 -11.21
C CYS A 230 40.65 -17.25 -12.36
N GLU A 231 40.80 -16.23 -13.20
CA GLU A 231 41.75 -16.28 -14.32
C GLU A 231 43.21 -16.37 -13.85
N ASP A 232 44.06 -17.00 -14.67
CA ASP A 232 45.49 -17.12 -14.38
C ASP A 232 46.14 -15.74 -14.19
N GLY A 233 46.86 -15.58 -13.08
CA GLY A 233 47.50 -14.33 -12.67
C GLY A 233 46.61 -13.39 -11.86
N ILE A 234 45.28 -13.56 -11.87
CA ILE A 234 44.37 -12.83 -10.97
C ILE A 234 44.40 -13.47 -9.60
N LEU A 235 44.57 -12.68 -8.54
CA LEU A 235 44.76 -13.17 -7.16
C LEU A 235 45.82 -14.28 -7.00
N GLY A 236 46.85 -14.25 -7.86
CA GLY A 236 47.87 -15.28 -7.93
C GLY A 236 47.33 -16.66 -8.32
N CYS A 237 46.19 -16.74 -9.02
CA CYS A 237 45.62 -17.99 -9.50
C CYS A 237 46.45 -18.60 -10.63
N LYS A 238 46.42 -19.93 -10.66
CA LYS A 238 46.91 -20.79 -11.72
C LYS A 238 45.97 -21.99 -11.82
N ASP A 239 45.48 -22.29 -13.02
CA ASP A 239 44.54 -23.39 -13.27
C ASP A 239 43.26 -23.27 -12.42
N SER A 240 42.74 -22.04 -12.25
CA SER A 240 41.58 -21.71 -11.39
C SER A 240 41.79 -21.86 -9.87
N CYS A 241 43.03 -22.09 -9.41
CA CYS A 241 43.33 -22.13 -7.98
C CYS A 241 44.48 -21.18 -7.62
N SER A 242 44.40 -20.54 -6.45
CA SER A 242 45.58 -19.97 -5.79
C SER A 242 45.98 -20.86 -4.61
N LYS A 243 47.14 -20.61 -3.99
CA LYS A 243 47.59 -21.39 -2.83
C LYS A 243 48.40 -20.55 -1.85
N SER A 244 48.43 -20.97 -0.59
CA SER A 244 49.23 -20.31 0.44
C SER A 244 50.73 -20.65 0.36
N LYS A 245 51.58 -19.82 0.96
CA LYS A 245 53.01 -20.13 1.11
C LYS A 245 53.27 -21.40 1.90
N ALA A 246 52.43 -21.66 2.90
CA ALA A 246 52.47 -22.89 3.68
C ALA A 246 52.22 -24.12 2.81
N CYS A 247 51.30 -24.02 1.84
CA CYS A 247 51.06 -25.09 0.87
C CYS A 247 52.31 -25.35 0.00
N THR A 248 52.89 -24.30 -0.59
CA THR A 248 54.14 -24.41 -1.38
C THR A 248 55.26 -25.10 -0.58
N THR A 249 55.43 -24.69 0.67
CA THR A 249 56.46 -25.27 1.56
C THR A 249 56.18 -26.73 1.86
N ARG A 250 54.91 -27.12 2.02
CA ARG A 250 54.50 -28.49 2.30
C ARG A 250 54.69 -29.41 1.10
N GLU A 251 54.31 -28.97 -0.09
CA GLU A 251 54.53 -29.71 -1.34
C GLU A 251 56.02 -29.93 -1.64
N SER A 252 56.87 -28.94 -1.35
CA SER A 252 58.33 -29.11 -1.50
C SER A 252 58.92 -30.20 -0.59
N LYS A 253 58.20 -30.58 0.47
CA LYS A 253 58.55 -31.66 1.39
C LYS A 253 57.82 -32.97 1.07
N GLY A 254 57.11 -33.04 -0.05
CA GLY A 254 56.34 -34.21 -0.48
C GLY A 254 55.00 -34.40 0.24
N GLY A 255 54.53 -33.40 0.99
CA GLY A 255 53.20 -33.40 1.61
C GLY A 255 52.13 -32.85 0.67
N GLU A 256 50.87 -33.13 0.97
CA GLU A 256 49.72 -32.65 0.21
C GLU A 256 48.95 -31.58 0.97
N CYS A 257 48.48 -30.55 0.28
CA CYS A 257 47.69 -29.47 0.87
C CYS A 257 46.20 -29.81 0.93
N LEU A 258 45.48 -29.17 1.84
CA LEU A 258 44.01 -29.22 1.81
C LEU A 258 43.47 -28.31 0.70
N VAL A 259 42.22 -28.52 0.30
CA VAL A 259 41.53 -27.65 -0.65
C VAL A 259 40.35 -26.94 0.00
N VAL A 260 40.28 -25.62 -0.22
CA VAL A 260 39.14 -24.77 0.10
C VAL A 260 38.46 -24.42 -1.22
N ILE A 261 37.18 -24.73 -1.30
CA ILE A 261 36.34 -24.42 -2.46
C ILE A 261 35.87 -22.97 -2.35
N MET A 262 36.19 -22.18 -3.37
CA MET A 262 35.81 -20.79 -3.50
C MET A 262 34.74 -20.66 -4.60
N MET A 263 33.86 -19.66 -4.46
CA MET A 263 32.84 -19.35 -5.46
C MET A 263 33.48 -18.64 -6.67
N ASP A 264 33.70 -17.33 -6.55
CA ASP A 264 34.33 -16.49 -7.58
C ASP A 264 35.34 -15.54 -6.93
N ALA A 265 36.40 -15.18 -7.66
CA ALA A 265 37.47 -14.31 -7.18
C ALA A 265 37.00 -12.87 -6.88
N SER A 266 35.84 -12.45 -7.40
CA SER A 266 35.27 -11.12 -7.14
C SER A 266 34.63 -10.97 -5.74
N TYR A 267 34.36 -12.08 -5.02
CA TYR A 267 33.74 -12.05 -3.70
C TYR A 267 34.79 -12.00 -2.59
N ASP A 268 34.61 -11.08 -1.63
CA ASP A 268 35.51 -10.89 -0.47
C ASP A 268 37.00 -10.93 -0.84
N VAL A 269 37.34 -10.18 -1.90
CA VAL A 269 38.60 -10.27 -2.65
C VAL A 269 39.81 -10.43 -1.73
N GLY A 270 40.44 -11.60 -1.79
CA GLY A 270 41.67 -11.94 -1.08
C GLY A 270 41.55 -12.11 0.44
N TYR A 271 40.38 -11.85 1.06
CA TYR A 271 40.23 -11.86 2.52
C TYR A 271 40.45 -13.25 3.11
N LEU A 272 39.68 -14.25 2.67
CA LEU A 272 39.79 -15.61 3.21
C LEU A 272 41.16 -16.19 2.91
N GLN A 273 41.67 -16.00 1.69
CA GLN A 273 42.97 -16.49 1.24
C GLN A 273 44.09 -15.94 2.13
N ALA A 274 44.11 -14.62 2.37
CA ALA A 274 45.07 -13.97 3.25
C ALA A 274 44.91 -14.46 4.70
N SER A 275 43.68 -14.55 5.21
CA SER A 275 43.42 -15.03 6.57
C SER A 275 43.93 -16.46 6.81
N LEU A 276 43.76 -17.38 5.87
CA LEU A 276 44.33 -18.72 5.98
C LEU A 276 45.85 -18.73 5.79
N SER A 277 46.36 -17.99 4.80
CA SER A 277 47.79 -17.95 4.50
C SER A 277 48.61 -17.36 5.66
N ASN A 278 48.14 -16.28 6.29
CA ASN A 278 48.80 -15.61 7.42
C ASN A 278 48.65 -16.37 8.75
N ASN A 279 47.86 -17.44 8.76
CA ASN A 279 47.81 -18.41 9.85
C ASN A 279 48.52 -19.72 9.50
N ASP A 280 49.37 -19.71 8.46
CA ASP A 280 50.19 -20.84 8.02
C ASP A 280 49.40 -22.09 7.61
N ILE A 281 48.13 -21.94 7.22
CA ILE A 281 47.32 -23.09 6.79
C ILE A 281 47.75 -23.52 5.37
N PRO A 282 48.14 -24.78 5.14
CA PRO A 282 48.60 -25.26 3.84
C PRO A 282 47.40 -25.60 2.94
N ALA A 283 46.83 -24.57 2.30
CA ALA A 283 45.62 -24.68 1.51
C ALA A 283 45.80 -24.26 0.04
N TYR A 284 45.07 -24.95 -0.84
CA TYR A 284 44.62 -24.46 -2.13
C TYR A 284 43.30 -23.71 -1.97
N PHE A 285 43.13 -22.62 -2.71
CA PHE A 285 41.88 -21.87 -2.85
C PHE A 285 41.41 -22.02 -4.29
N CYS A 286 40.45 -22.90 -4.55
CA CYS A 286 40.05 -23.26 -5.91
C CYS A 286 38.68 -22.66 -6.26
N PHE A 287 38.64 -21.82 -7.30
CA PHE A 287 37.47 -21.05 -7.72
C PHE A 287 36.71 -21.78 -8.82
N LEU A 288 35.60 -22.41 -8.43
CA LEU A 288 34.81 -23.25 -9.33
C LEU A 288 33.66 -22.49 -10.02
N GLY A 289 33.59 -21.17 -9.83
CA GLY A 289 32.43 -20.35 -10.16
C GLY A 289 31.29 -20.54 -9.15
N ILE A 290 30.35 -19.59 -9.08
CA ILE A 290 29.22 -19.62 -8.14
C ILE A 290 28.44 -20.94 -8.24
N SER A 291 28.03 -21.30 -9.46
CA SER A 291 27.25 -22.53 -9.70
C SER A 291 28.07 -23.81 -9.48
N GLY A 292 29.35 -23.80 -9.87
CA GLY A 292 30.23 -24.97 -9.73
C GLY A 292 30.57 -25.24 -8.26
N ALA A 293 30.86 -24.21 -7.48
CA ALA A 293 31.11 -24.33 -6.04
C ALA A 293 29.87 -24.84 -5.30
N ALA A 294 28.69 -24.24 -5.53
CA ALA A 294 27.44 -24.68 -4.90
C ALA A 294 27.10 -26.14 -5.25
N LYS A 295 27.36 -26.54 -6.50
CA LYS A 295 27.17 -27.93 -6.95
C LYS A 295 28.16 -28.89 -6.30
N TYR A 296 29.45 -28.57 -6.28
CA TYR A 296 30.47 -29.41 -5.66
C TYR A 296 30.17 -29.64 -4.17
N VAL A 297 29.86 -28.56 -3.44
CA VAL A 297 29.51 -28.65 -2.03
C VAL A 297 28.25 -29.49 -1.84
N SER A 298 27.21 -29.28 -2.65
CA SER A 298 25.99 -30.10 -2.58
C SER A 298 26.25 -31.59 -2.83
N ASP A 299 27.06 -31.92 -3.85
CA ASP A 299 27.43 -33.30 -4.17
C ASP A 299 28.26 -33.91 -3.01
N ALA A 300 29.21 -33.15 -2.44
CA ALA A 300 30.04 -33.57 -1.30
C ALA A 300 29.20 -33.85 -0.04
N LEU A 301 28.22 -32.99 0.25
CA LEU A 301 27.26 -33.21 1.34
C LEU A 301 26.46 -34.50 1.12
N ALA A 302 25.96 -34.74 -0.10
CA ALA A 302 25.19 -35.93 -0.43
C ALA A 302 26.01 -37.23 -0.40
N SER A 303 27.28 -37.18 -0.80
CA SER A 303 28.20 -38.34 -0.84
C SER A 303 28.99 -38.54 0.46
N ASN A 304 28.73 -37.74 1.48
CA ASN A 304 29.49 -37.72 2.72
C ASN A 304 31.00 -37.46 2.56
N THR A 305 31.39 -36.71 1.54
CA THR A 305 32.79 -36.33 1.29
C THR A 305 33.19 -35.13 2.18
N PRO A 306 34.34 -35.17 2.89
CA PRO A 306 34.88 -34.01 3.60
C PRO A 306 35.08 -32.82 2.66
N VAL A 307 34.66 -31.62 3.08
CA VAL A 307 34.77 -30.41 2.28
C VAL A 307 34.99 -29.19 3.17
N ALA A 308 35.87 -28.30 2.76
CA ALA A 308 36.02 -26.95 3.30
C ALA A 308 35.67 -25.96 2.18
N PHE A 309 34.81 -24.98 2.46
CA PHE A 309 34.34 -24.07 1.43
C PHE A 309 34.03 -22.69 1.98
N TYR A 310 34.20 -21.67 1.13
CA TYR A 310 33.75 -20.31 1.38
C TYR A 310 32.27 -20.17 1.05
N SER A 311 31.54 -19.43 1.89
CA SER A 311 30.16 -19.00 1.61
C SER A 311 29.80 -17.81 2.51
N TYR A 312 28.58 -17.26 2.37
CA TYR A 312 28.08 -16.12 3.13
C TYR A 312 26.62 -16.30 3.55
N GLN A 313 26.25 -15.73 4.69
CA GLN A 313 24.89 -15.67 5.19
C GLN A 313 24.40 -14.22 5.25
N PRO A 314 23.11 -13.96 5.02
CA PRO A 314 22.06 -14.95 4.72
C PRO A 314 22.04 -15.35 3.23
N ASP A 315 21.80 -16.64 2.96
CA ASP A 315 21.69 -17.20 1.60
C ASP A 315 20.79 -18.45 1.64
N GLU A 316 20.07 -18.73 0.54
CA GLU A 316 19.15 -19.86 0.47
C GLU A 316 19.85 -21.22 0.63
N PHE A 317 21.15 -21.29 0.34
CA PHE A 317 21.97 -22.47 0.53
C PHE A 317 21.87 -23.00 1.96
N PHE A 318 21.95 -22.12 2.96
CA PHE A 318 21.92 -22.51 4.37
C PHE A 318 20.55 -23.00 4.81
N GLN A 319 19.48 -22.46 4.23
CA GLN A 319 18.11 -22.94 4.50
C GLN A 319 17.88 -24.35 3.95
N ARG A 320 18.48 -24.69 2.81
CA ARG A 320 18.43 -26.07 2.24
C ARG A 320 19.28 -27.07 3.03
N ARG A 321 20.25 -26.57 3.80
CA ARG A 321 21.31 -27.37 4.44
C ARG A 321 21.34 -27.18 5.95
N THR A 322 20.22 -26.83 6.56
CA THR A 322 20.11 -26.65 8.02
C THR A 322 20.63 -27.88 8.75
N GLY A 323 21.58 -27.68 9.66
CA GLY A 323 22.23 -28.74 10.44
C GLY A 323 23.21 -29.64 9.66
N GLN A 324 23.49 -29.36 8.39
CA GLN A 324 24.46 -30.14 7.58
C GLN A 324 25.82 -29.46 7.47
N VAL A 325 25.88 -28.15 7.65
CA VAL A 325 27.10 -27.34 7.55
C VAL A 325 27.28 -26.50 8.81
N GLU A 326 28.53 -26.32 9.20
CA GLU A 326 28.94 -25.53 10.36
C GLU A 326 30.10 -24.62 9.99
N ARG A 327 30.17 -23.47 10.65
CA ARG A 327 31.24 -22.50 10.44
C ARG A 327 32.53 -22.98 11.12
N VAL A 328 33.65 -22.82 10.43
CA VAL A 328 34.99 -22.98 11.02
C VAL A 328 35.40 -21.68 11.70
N ALA A 329 35.67 -21.73 13.00
CA ALA A 329 36.15 -20.58 13.75
C ALA A 329 37.61 -20.28 13.38
N LEU A 330 37.85 -19.18 12.65
CA LEU A 330 39.17 -18.58 12.43
C LEU A 330 39.57 -17.70 13.64
N PRO A 331 40.80 -17.15 13.73
CA PRO A 331 41.16 -16.25 14.83
C PRO A 331 40.16 -15.11 14.98
N TRP A 332 39.78 -14.78 16.21
CA TRP A 332 38.72 -13.82 16.49
C TRP A 332 38.92 -12.48 15.77
N ALA A 333 37.87 -12.01 15.08
CA ALA A 333 37.86 -10.74 14.36
C ALA A 333 37.71 -9.55 15.34
N THR A 334 38.56 -8.53 15.18
CA THR A 334 38.35 -7.21 15.81
C THR A 334 38.36 -6.14 14.73
N PRO A 335 37.67 -5.00 14.93
CA PRO A 335 37.65 -3.91 13.94
C PRO A 335 39.04 -3.47 13.48
N GLU A 336 40.02 -3.44 14.39
CA GLU A 336 41.40 -3.03 14.09
C GLU A 336 42.10 -4.04 13.19
N GLN A 337 41.83 -5.34 13.37
CA GLN A 337 42.45 -6.41 12.60
C GLN A 337 41.79 -6.58 11.23
N THR A 338 40.46 -6.45 11.15
CA THR A 338 39.73 -6.54 9.88
C THR A 338 40.00 -5.34 8.98
N ALA A 339 40.22 -4.14 9.56
CA ALA A 339 40.58 -2.93 8.83
C ALA A 339 41.98 -2.99 8.16
N LEU A 340 42.82 -3.98 8.51
CA LEU A 340 44.10 -4.20 7.84
C LEU A 340 43.94 -4.78 6.43
N HIS A 341 42.78 -5.35 6.10
CA HIS A 341 42.53 -5.96 4.80
C HIS A 341 42.77 -4.98 3.65
N THR A 342 43.61 -5.39 2.71
CA THR A 342 44.02 -4.56 1.55
C THR A 342 43.28 -4.90 0.26
N GLY A 343 42.42 -5.93 0.24
CA GLY A 343 41.72 -6.38 -0.96
C GLY A 343 42.60 -7.15 -1.96
N GLY A 344 43.80 -7.57 -1.56
CA GLY A 344 44.73 -8.30 -2.43
C GLY A 344 45.04 -9.72 -1.96
N PHE A 345 45.50 -10.56 -2.89
CA PHE A 345 46.17 -11.83 -2.62
C PHE A 345 47.01 -12.24 -3.83
N GLY A 346 48.10 -12.99 -3.64
CA GLY A 346 48.92 -13.50 -4.75
C GLY A 346 49.71 -12.45 -5.52
N GLU A 347 49.89 -11.25 -4.96
CA GLU A 347 50.59 -10.11 -5.55
C GLU A 347 52.05 -10.43 -5.88
N ASN A 348 52.64 -11.33 -5.09
CA ASN A 348 54.02 -11.80 -5.23
C ASN A 348 54.14 -13.10 -6.05
N GLY A 349 53.04 -13.56 -6.67
CA GLY A 349 52.98 -14.76 -7.49
C GLY A 349 52.34 -15.98 -6.79
N TYR A 350 52.17 -17.05 -7.57
CA TYR A 350 51.48 -18.27 -7.14
C TYR A 350 52.19 -18.98 -5.98
N GLY A 351 51.53 -19.05 -4.83
CA GLY A 351 52.05 -19.74 -3.66
C GLY A 351 53.12 -18.98 -2.89
N GLU A 352 53.23 -17.66 -3.09
CA GLU A 352 54.10 -16.77 -2.34
C GLU A 352 53.38 -16.06 -1.18
N VAL A 353 54.13 -15.34 -0.36
CA VAL A 353 53.58 -14.57 0.77
C VAL A 353 52.74 -13.41 0.22
N THR A 354 51.57 -13.17 0.82
CA THR A 354 50.72 -12.02 0.47
C THR A 354 51.11 -10.78 1.28
N ASP A 355 50.91 -9.61 0.68
CA ASP A 355 51.08 -8.32 1.37
C ASP A 355 49.81 -7.91 2.14
N ASN A 356 48.70 -8.64 1.96
CA ASN A 356 47.46 -8.45 2.71
C ASN A 356 47.63 -8.95 4.15
N PRO A 357 47.65 -8.08 5.18
CA PRO A 357 48.02 -8.46 6.55
C PRO A 357 46.91 -9.17 7.32
N VAL A 358 45.68 -9.25 6.78
CA VAL A 358 44.55 -9.80 7.52
C VAL A 358 44.79 -11.27 7.90
N ARG A 359 44.52 -11.60 9.15
CA ARG A 359 44.79 -12.94 9.72
C ARG A 359 43.70 -13.42 10.67
N VAL A 360 42.52 -12.83 10.58
CA VAL A 360 41.40 -13.05 11.48
C VAL A 360 40.17 -13.49 10.69
N ASP A 361 39.15 -13.95 11.39
CA ASP A 361 37.87 -14.31 10.81
C ASP A 361 37.19 -13.09 10.18
N PHE A 362 36.14 -13.35 9.40
CA PHE A 362 35.25 -12.30 8.93
C PHE A 362 34.48 -11.71 10.11
N PRO A 363 34.34 -10.38 10.17
CA PRO A 363 33.43 -9.77 11.12
C PRO A 363 31.98 -10.01 10.68
N ARG A 364 31.04 -9.92 11.62
CA ARG A 364 29.65 -9.62 11.27
C ARG A 364 29.61 -8.22 10.69
N VAL A 365 29.01 -8.07 9.51
CA VAL A 365 28.90 -6.78 8.82
C VAL A 365 27.46 -6.31 8.80
N THR A 366 27.26 -5.03 9.08
CA THR A 366 25.94 -4.43 8.95
C THR A 366 25.53 -4.38 7.48
N LEU A 367 24.31 -4.82 7.19
CA LEU A 367 23.70 -4.66 5.88
C LEU A 367 22.87 -3.38 5.85
N GLY A 368 23.32 -2.42 5.07
CA GLY A 368 22.80 -1.06 5.03
C GLY A 368 21.75 -0.83 3.94
N LYS A 369 20.86 0.12 4.19
CA LYS A 369 19.93 0.67 3.21
C LYS A 369 20.42 2.02 2.72
N TYR A 370 20.21 2.33 1.45
CA TYR A 370 20.59 3.61 0.85
C TYR A 370 19.49 4.21 -0.02
N LEU A 371 19.39 5.53 0.05
CA LEU A 371 18.52 6.35 -0.80
C LEU A 371 19.33 7.39 -1.56
N ALA A 372 18.98 7.63 -2.82
CA ALA A 372 19.39 8.83 -3.51
C ALA A 372 18.69 10.05 -2.89
N LYS A 373 19.39 11.18 -2.82
CA LYS A 373 18.92 12.42 -2.19
C LYS A 373 17.63 12.98 -2.79
N ILE A 374 17.33 12.64 -4.05
CA ILE A 374 16.05 12.99 -4.69
C ILE A 374 14.83 12.39 -3.97
N LEU A 375 15.03 11.32 -3.19
CA LEU A 375 13.99 10.68 -2.36
C LEU A 375 14.09 11.09 -0.88
N ALA A 376 14.88 12.11 -0.52
CA ALA A 376 15.07 12.51 0.88
C ALA A 376 13.83 13.20 1.49
N SER A 377 12.89 13.67 0.67
CA SER A 377 11.60 14.17 1.16
C SER A 377 10.70 13.03 1.63
N SER A 378 9.90 13.28 2.67
CA SER A 378 8.82 12.36 3.07
C SER A 378 7.69 12.28 2.01
N ASP A 379 7.68 13.18 1.03
CA ASP A 379 6.72 13.17 -0.08
C ASP A 379 6.70 11.81 -0.78
N GLY A 380 5.54 11.16 -0.74
CA GLY A 380 5.30 9.84 -1.29
C GLY A 380 5.67 8.66 -0.40
N GLY A 381 6.21 8.90 0.80
CA GLY A 381 6.37 7.89 1.85
C GLY A 381 7.57 6.96 1.71
N MET A 382 8.38 7.05 0.64
CA MET A 382 9.56 6.19 0.47
C MET A 382 10.65 6.43 1.50
N ALA A 383 10.92 7.69 1.87
CA ALA A 383 11.90 8.00 2.92
C ALA A 383 11.49 7.34 4.26
N SER A 384 10.22 7.48 4.64
CA SER A 384 9.68 6.88 5.86
C SER A 384 9.70 5.36 5.81
N LEU A 385 9.26 4.76 4.70
CA LEU A 385 9.33 3.30 4.48
C LEU A 385 10.74 2.78 4.65
N MET A 386 11.72 3.38 3.97
CA MET A 386 13.10 2.94 4.04
C MET A 386 13.73 3.18 5.40
N ASN A 387 13.37 4.26 6.10
CA ASN A 387 13.87 4.54 7.44
C ASN A 387 13.34 3.51 8.46
N MET A 388 12.06 3.15 8.38
CA MET A 388 11.41 2.23 9.33
C MET A 388 11.56 0.75 8.98
N LEU A 389 11.86 0.42 7.71
CA LEU A 389 12.07 -0.94 7.24
C LEU A 389 13.09 -1.68 8.11
N ALA A 390 12.68 -2.79 8.69
CA ALA A 390 13.58 -3.68 9.43
C ALA A 390 13.10 -5.13 9.29
N ILE A 391 13.74 -5.90 8.40
CA ILE A 391 13.55 -7.35 8.27
C ILE A 391 14.48 -8.00 9.28
N GLN A 392 13.96 -8.77 10.23
CA GLN A 392 14.81 -9.46 11.20
C GLN A 392 15.44 -10.71 10.57
N GLU A 393 16.52 -11.23 11.16
CA GLU A 393 17.21 -12.44 10.69
C GLU A 393 16.24 -13.62 10.49
N LYS A 394 15.37 -13.87 11.48
CA LYS A 394 14.32 -14.91 11.40
C LYS A 394 13.33 -14.69 10.25
N ASP A 395 13.00 -13.44 9.96
CA ASP A 395 12.07 -13.10 8.87
C ASP A 395 12.74 -13.31 7.51
N MET A 396 14.04 -13.01 7.41
CA MET A 396 14.85 -13.30 6.23
C MET A 396 15.01 -14.81 6.01
N ASP A 397 15.25 -15.59 7.07
CA ASP A 397 15.26 -17.06 6.99
C ASP A 397 13.91 -17.61 6.47
N THR A 398 12.80 -17.01 6.91
CA THR A 398 11.45 -17.38 6.46
C THR A 398 11.23 -17.01 5.00
N LEU A 399 11.72 -15.84 4.55
CA LEU A 399 11.68 -15.42 3.14
C LEU A 399 12.48 -16.38 2.25
N LEU A 400 13.71 -16.71 2.65
CA LEU A 400 14.60 -17.62 1.92
C LEU A 400 14.05 -19.05 1.87
N SER A 401 13.49 -19.54 2.98
CA SER A 401 12.83 -20.85 3.04
C SER A 401 11.59 -20.88 2.15
N GLY A 402 10.74 -19.86 2.22
CA GLY A 402 9.56 -19.73 1.35
C GLY A 402 9.92 -19.62 -0.13
N TYR A 403 11.04 -18.97 -0.46
CA TYR A 403 11.60 -18.98 -1.82
C TYR A 403 12.00 -20.38 -2.26
N ASN A 404 12.69 -21.15 -1.41
CA ASN A 404 13.07 -22.53 -1.71
C ASN A 404 11.84 -23.40 -1.98
N ASP A 405 10.81 -23.33 -1.14
CA ASP A 405 9.57 -24.10 -1.30
C ASP A 405 8.90 -23.82 -2.65
N VAL A 406 8.80 -22.54 -3.01
CA VAL A 406 8.20 -22.11 -4.29
C VAL A 406 9.07 -22.53 -5.47
N ARG A 407 10.40 -22.43 -5.34
CA ARG A 407 11.35 -22.77 -6.39
C ARG A 407 11.37 -24.27 -6.66
N ASP A 408 11.36 -25.08 -5.62
CA ASP A 408 11.45 -26.54 -5.68
C ASP A 408 10.18 -27.18 -6.23
N ALA A 409 9.04 -26.48 -6.20
CA ALA A 409 7.83 -26.89 -6.92
C ALA A 409 8.03 -26.94 -8.44
N GLY A 410 9.05 -26.23 -8.98
CA GLY A 410 9.46 -26.33 -10.39
C GLY A 410 8.50 -25.71 -11.41
N VAL A 411 7.46 -24.98 -10.95
CA VAL A 411 6.43 -24.38 -11.82
C VAL A 411 6.80 -22.97 -12.26
N LEU A 412 7.54 -22.24 -11.42
CA LEU A 412 7.85 -20.82 -11.62
C LEU A 412 9.32 -20.62 -12.01
N SER A 413 9.57 -19.59 -12.83
CA SER A 413 10.93 -19.08 -13.05
C SER A 413 11.53 -18.52 -11.75
N GLN A 414 12.85 -18.30 -11.73
CA GLN A 414 13.54 -17.82 -10.53
C GLN A 414 12.97 -16.49 -10.02
N THR A 415 12.81 -15.53 -10.92
CA THR A 415 12.27 -14.20 -10.60
C THR A 415 10.83 -14.27 -10.10
N GLU A 416 10.01 -15.14 -10.69
CA GLU A 416 8.64 -15.37 -10.23
C GLU A 416 8.59 -16.02 -8.85
N ALA A 417 9.53 -16.92 -8.55
CA ALA A 417 9.64 -17.54 -7.25
C ALA A 417 10.02 -16.50 -6.18
N TYR A 418 10.96 -15.58 -6.46
CA TYR A 418 11.27 -14.48 -5.54
C TYR A 418 10.06 -13.59 -5.27
N PHE A 419 9.37 -13.14 -6.33
CA PHE A 419 8.16 -12.30 -6.17
C PHE A 419 7.08 -13.02 -5.36
N THR A 420 6.83 -14.29 -5.68
CA THR A 420 5.81 -15.10 -5.00
C THR A 420 6.16 -15.32 -3.52
N ALA A 421 7.42 -15.58 -3.20
CA ALA A 421 7.89 -15.73 -1.82
C ALA A 421 7.76 -14.43 -1.02
N ALA A 422 8.21 -13.30 -1.57
CA ALA A 422 8.02 -11.98 -0.97
C ALA A 422 6.53 -11.68 -0.73
N CYS A 423 5.67 -12.05 -1.69
CA CYS A 423 4.24 -11.89 -1.55
C CYS A 423 3.60 -12.75 -0.48
N ASN A 424 3.97 -14.03 -0.42
CA ASN A 424 3.50 -14.94 0.61
C ASN A 424 3.90 -14.42 2.00
N TRP A 425 5.15 -13.94 2.14
CA TRP A 425 5.61 -13.34 3.39
C TRP A 425 4.83 -12.08 3.78
N LEU A 426 4.56 -11.17 2.84
CA LEU A 426 3.76 -9.96 3.10
C LEU A 426 2.31 -10.27 3.50
N ARG A 427 1.73 -11.35 2.97
CA ARG A 427 0.34 -11.76 3.27
C ARG A 427 0.19 -12.43 4.62
N THR A 428 1.26 -13.01 5.17
CA THR A 428 1.24 -13.69 6.46
C THR A 428 0.77 -12.74 7.58
N PRO A 429 -0.30 -13.08 8.32
CA PRO A 429 -0.89 -12.18 9.33
C PRO A 429 0.09 -11.69 10.40
N GLU A 430 1.04 -12.52 10.79
CA GLU A 430 2.08 -12.18 11.77
C GLU A 430 3.03 -11.11 11.21
N ASN A 431 3.38 -11.22 9.92
CA ASN A 431 4.29 -10.28 9.25
C ASN A 431 3.59 -8.96 8.94
N TYR A 432 2.27 -8.98 8.68
CA TYR A 432 1.47 -7.75 8.54
C TYR A 432 1.63 -6.80 9.73
N GLN A 433 1.66 -7.34 10.95
CA GLN A 433 1.86 -6.52 12.15
C GLN A 433 3.23 -5.83 12.19
N ILE A 434 4.23 -6.41 11.52
CA ILE A 434 5.59 -5.87 11.40
C ILE A 434 5.60 -4.80 10.32
N TRP A 435 5.29 -5.15 9.07
CA TRP A 435 5.52 -4.24 7.95
C TRP A 435 4.53 -3.08 7.89
N ARG A 436 3.33 -3.21 8.46
CA ARG A 436 2.39 -2.09 8.55
C ARG A 436 2.96 -0.90 9.34
N GLN A 437 3.91 -1.15 10.25
CA GLN A 437 4.57 -0.11 11.04
C GLN A 437 5.67 0.61 10.26
N TRP A 438 6.10 0.04 9.13
CA TRP A 438 7.09 0.69 8.26
C TRP A 438 6.46 1.79 7.43
N LEU A 439 5.15 1.72 7.23
CA LEU A 439 4.42 2.67 6.41
C LEU A 439 3.81 3.75 7.29
N GLU A 440 3.92 4.99 6.82
CA GLU A 440 3.01 6.02 7.29
C GLU A 440 1.65 5.78 6.63
N PRO A 441 0.55 5.69 7.39
CA PRO A 441 -0.77 5.64 6.80
C PRO A 441 -0.96 6.91 5.96
N LEU A 442 -1.61 6.76 4.81
CA LEU A 442 -2.09 7.92 4.07
C LEU A 442 -2.97 8.76 4.99
N PRO A 443 -2.99 10.10 4.83
CA PRO A 443 -3.82 10.93 5.66
C PRO A 443 -5.30 10.52 5.53
N ASP A 444 -6.05 10.77 6.60
CA ASP A 444 -7.50 10.63 6.57
C ASP A 444 -8.12 11.52 5.50
N CYS A 445 -9.17 11.02 4.87
CA CYS A 445 -9.92 11.77 3.89
C CYS A 445 -10.77 12.87 4.56
N GLU A 446 -10.18 14.05 4.69
CA GLU A 446 -10.84 15.22 5.29
C GLU A 446 -11.64 16.10 4.29
N PHE A 447 -12.73 16.70 4.80
CA PHE A 447 -13.49 17.75 4.08
C PHE A 447 -12.60 18.97 3.82
N ASP A 448 -12.82 19.64 2.69
CA ASP A 448 -12.03 20.76 2.16
C ASP A 448 -10.57 20.47 1.78
N THR A 449 -9.98 19.40 2.28
CA THR A 449 -8.66 18.93 1.83
C THR A 449 -8.79 17.95 0.68
N HIS A 450 -9.62 16.91 0.85
CA HIS A 450 -9.66 15.76 -0.07
C HIS A 450 -10.94 15.68 -0.89
N PHE A 451 -12.07 16.10 -0.33
CA PHE A 451 -13.35 16.11 -1.01
C PHE A 451 -14.08 17.44 -0.85
N SER A 452 -15.07 17.66 -1.71
CA SER A 452 -15.94 18.83 -1.70
C SER A 452 -17.37 18.41 -2.03
N PHE A 453 -18.28 19.38 -2.12
CA PHE A 453 -19.67 19.12 -2.44
C PHE A 453 -20.22 20.11 -3.47
N SER A 454 -21.36 19.75 -4.05
CA SER A 454 -22.21 20.59 -4.87
C SER A 454 -23.65 20.48 -4.35
N LEU A 455 -24.40 21.58 -4.45
CA LEU A 455 -25.80 21.64 -4.03
C LEU A 455 -26.71 21.58 -5.25
N ASP A 456 -27.39 20.46 -5.43
CA ASP A 456 -28.43 20.30 -6.44
C ASP A 456 -29.77 20.82 -5.91
N GLY A 457 -30.54 21.44 -6.80
CA GLY A 457 -31.84 22.03 -6.47
C GLY A 457 -31.77 23.47 -5.94
N CYS A 458 -30.59 24.07 -5.93
CA CYS A 458 -30.35 25.48 -5.60
C CYS A 458 -30.19 26.39 -6.82
N GLU A 459 -30.25 25.83 -8.03
CA GLU A 459 -30.32 26.59 -9.26
C GLU A 459 -31.78 27.03 -9.49
N ALA A 460 -31.98 28.32 -9.79
CA ALA A 460 -33.31 28.84 -10.08
C ALA A 460 -33.82 28.26 -11.42
N ASN A 461 -34.97 27.60 -11.40
CA ASN A 461 -35.65 27.21 -12.63
C ASN A 461 -36.17 28.46 -13.37
N THR A 462 -36.66 28.30 -14.60
CA THR A 462 -37.19 29.39 -15.44
C THR A 462 -38.29 30.24 -14.80
N ASP A 463 -38.92 29.73 -13.73
CA ASP A 463 -39.99 30.39 -12.96
C ASP A 463 -39.51 30.95 -11.60
N GLY A 464 -38.20 30.93 -11.32
CA GLY A 464 -37.63 31.42 -10.06
C GLY A 464 -37.79 30.48 -8.86
N GLU A 465 -38.37 29.30 -9.06
CA GLU A 465 -38.52 28.27 -8.02
C GLU A 465 -37.31 27.32 -8.00
N GLU A 466 -36.71 27.17 -6.82
CA GLU A 466 -35.71 26.15 -6.51
C GLU A 466 -36.32 24.75 -6.52
N SER A 467 -35.58 23.75 -7.02
CA SER A 467 -36.05 22.36 -7.08
C SER A 467 -36.03 21.68 -5.71
N PHE A 468 -37.16 21.06 -5.32
CA PHE A 468 -37.29 20.23 -4.12
C PHE A 468 -37.38 18.72 -4.49
N PRO A 469 -36.68 17.82 -3.78
CA PRO A 469 -35.80 18.07 -2.64
C PRO A 469 -34.39 18.53 -3.04
N ARG A 470 -33.74 19.29 -2.14
CA ARG A 470 -32.35 19.74 -2.31
C ARG A 470 -31.42 18.59 -1.94
N ARG A 471 -30.28 18.49 -2.63
CA ARG A 471 -29.32 17.41 -2.41
C ARG A 471 -27.90 17.95 -2.35
N ALA A 472 -27.15 17.59 -1.31
CA ALA A 472 -25.72 17.80 -1.27
C ALA A 472 -25.00 16.56 -1.81
N LYS A 473 -24.35 16.71 -2.95
CA LYS A 473 -23.57 15.65 -3.61
C LYS A 473 -22.09 15.87 -3.37
N PHE A 474 -21.42 14.88 -2.80
CA PHE A 474 -19.99 14.93 -2.52
C PHE A 474 -19.19 14.37 -3.69
N TYR A 475 -17.97 14.89 -3.87
CA TYR A 475 -17.02 14.40 -4.86
C TYR A 475 -15.57 14.60 -4.36
N TRP A 476 -14.68 13.72 -4.80
CA TRP A 476 -13.24 13.87 -4.52
C TRP A 476 -12.66 15.05 -5.30
N LYS A 477 -11.83 15.88 -4.66
CA LYS A 477 -11.07 16.94 -5.34
C LYS A 477 -9.98 16.35 -6.24
N SER A 478 -9.39 15.24 -5.80
CA SER A 478 -8.40 14.46 -6.54
C SER A 478 -8.87 13.00 -6.63
N PRO A 479 -9.82 12.68 -7.53
CA PRO A 479 -10.26 11.30 -7.74
C PRO A 479 -9.20 10.47 -8.46
N ARG A 480 -9.26 9.15 -8.32
CA ARG A 480 -8.45 8.27 -9.17
C ARG A 480 -8.87 8.41 -10.65
N PRO A 481 -7.92 8.48 -11.60
CA PRO A 481 -8.26 8.59 -13.02
C PRO A 481 -9.05 7.39 -13.57
N ASP A 482 -8.86 6.20 -12.99
CA ASP A 482 -9.54 4.97 -13.41
C ASP A 482 -10.87 4.72 -12.69
N ASN A 483 -11.10 5.38 -11.54
CA ASN A 483 -12.34 5.25 -10.78
C ASN A 483 -12.60 6.50 -9.94
N ILE A 484 -13.52 7.34 -10.41
CA ILE A 484 -13.83 8.62 -9.77
C ILE A 484 -14.46 8.51 -8.39
N SER A 485 -14.95 7.33 -8.00
CA SER A 485 -15.54 7.08 -6.68
C SER A 485 -14.50 6.88 -5.58
N LEU A 486 -13.22 6.81 -5.91
CA LEU A 486 -12.12 6.59 -4.97
C LEU A 486 -11.15 7.78 -4.94
N PRO A 487 -10.63 8.15 -3.77
CA PRO A 487 -9.65 9.22 -3.65
C PRO A 487 -8.28 8.81 -4.18
N TYR A 488 -7.51 9.79 -4.64
CA TYR A 488 -6.14 9.59 -5.09
C TYR A 488 -5.08 9.87 -4.02
N THR A 489 -5.38 10.67 -3.00
CA THR A 489 -4.38 11.24 -2.08
C THR A 489 -4.60 10.92 -0.60
N CYS A 490 -5.70 10.24 -0.24
CA CYS A 490 -6.02 9.80 1.13
C CYS A 490 -6.47 8.33 1.13
N ASP A 491 -6.57 7.71 2.31
CA ASP A 491 -7.11 6.34 2.45
C ASP A 491 -8.61 6.38 2.85
N PRO A 492 -9.52 5.92 1.98
CA PRO A 492 -10.95 5.93 2.28
C PRO A 492 -11.38 4.77 3.20
N TYR A 493 -10.48 3.87 3.58
CA TYR A 493 -10.77 2.64 4.33
C TYR A 493 -10.14 2.61 5.73
N TYR A 494 -9.35 3.61 6.10
CA TYR A 494 -8.64 3.64 7.39
C TYR A 494 -9.59 3.70 8.60
N LEU A 495 -10.66 4.50 8.54
CA LEU A 495 -11.71 4.56 9.56
C LEU A 495 -13.11 4.27 8.97
N PRO A 496 -14.04 3.75 9.79
CA PRO A 496 -15.45 3.76 9.42
C PRO A 496 -15.86 5.23 9.22
N ASN A 497 -16.27 5.57 7.99
CA ASN A 497 -16.61 6.92 7.52
C ASN A 497 -15.48 7.77 6.91
N SER A 498 -14.28 7.22 6.64
CA SER A 498 -13.26 7.89 5.79
C SER A 498 -13.63 7.92 4.30
N GLY A 499 -14.71 7.23 3.91
CA GLY A 499 -15.22 7.26 2.55
C GLY A 499 -15.88 8.58 2.19
N LEU A 500 -16.19 8.75 0.90
CA LEU A 500 -16.96 9.90 0.44
C LEU A 500 -18.35 9.86 1.09
N PRO A 501 -18.82 10.96 1.73
CA PRO A 501 -20.13 10.97 2.36
C PRO A 501 -21.26 10.64 1.38
N GLY A 502 -22.30 9.99 1.89
CA GLY A 502 -23.52 9.73 1.11
C GLY A 502 -24.19 11.03 0.67
N THR A 503 -24.99 10.97 -0.40
CA THR A 503 -25.79 12.14 -0.81
C THR A 503 -26.78 12.51 0.29
N LEU A 504 -26.63 13.69 0.86
CA LEU A 504 -27.58 14.23 1.83
C LEU A 504 -28.78 14.77 1.07
N THR A 505 -29.98 14.26 1.36
CA THR A 505 -31.25 14.79 0.83
C THR A 505 -31.97 15.53 1.95
N THR A 506 -32.37 16.77 1.71
CA THR A 506 -32.80 17.68 2.77
C THR A 506 -33.94 18.60 2.33
N SER A 507 -34.80 18.94 3.29
CA SER A 507 -35.87 19.93 3.12
C SER A 507 -35.43 21.37 3.38
N ARG A 508 -34.19 21.56 3.85
CA ARG A 508 -33.62 22.88 4.14
C ARG A 508 -33.50 23.74 2.89
N SER A 509 -33.68 25.06 3.06
CA SER A 509 -33.50 26.03 1.98
C SER A 509 -32.04 26.15 1.57
N CYS A 510 -31.79 26.61 0.35
CA CYS A 510 -30.43 26.81 -0.15
C CYS A 510 -29.65 27.84 0.67
N SER A 511 -30.30 28.92 1.11
CA SER A 511 -29.70 29.90 2.03
C SER A 511 -29.22 29.25 3.33
N TRP A 512 -30.06 28.41 3.94
CA TRP A 512 -29.73 27.70 5.16
C TRP A 512 -28.55 26.74 4.95
N LEU A 513 -28.54 26.00 3.82
CA LEU A 513 -27.44 25.10 3.48
C LEU A 513 -26.11 25.84 3.32
N THR A 514 -26.10 27.00 2.67
CA THR A 514 -24.89 27.81 2.57
C THR A 514 -24.42 28.37 3.91
N GLU A 515 -25.33 28.90 4.73
CA GLU A 515 -24.99 29.52 6.03
C GLU A 515 -24.55 28.49 7.08
N ASN A 516 -25.03 27.25 6.99
CA ASN A 516 -24.83 26.20 7.99
C ASN A 516 -23.98 25.02 7.48
N THR A 517 -23.09 25.28 6.52
CA THR A 517 -22.22 24.28 5.87
C THR A 517 -21.55 23.33 6.86
N ASN A 518 -20.89 23.86 7.90
CA ASN A 518 -20.20 23.05 8.90
C ASN A 518 -21.13 22.13 9.70
N THR A 519 -22.40 22.51 9.86
CA THR A 519 -23.37 21.74 10.64
C THR A 519 -23.84 20.50 9.89
N TRP A 520 -24.32 20.66 8.66
CA TRP A 520 -24.87 19.53 7.91
C TRP A 520 -23.78 18.66 7.27
N ILE A 521 -22.55 19.17 7.07
CA ILE A 521 -21.41 18.34 6.65
C ILE A 521 -21.07 17.30 7.72
N ILE A 522 -21.12 17.66 9.01
CA ILE A 522 -20.88 16.70 10.10
C ILE A 522 -21.94 15.60 10.07
N TRP A 523 -23.20 15.96 9.80
CA TRP A 523 -24.27 14.97 9.63
C TRP A 523 -23.98 14.01 8.48
N ALA A 524 -23.62 14.55 7.31
CA ALA A 524 -23.30 13.75 6.14
C ALA A 524 -22.04 12.88 6.34
N SER A 525 -20.96 13.42 6.91
CA SER A 525 -19.68 12.72 7.08
C SER A 525 -19.73 11.65 8.15
N LEU A 526 -20.49 11.85 9.23
CA LEU A 526 -20.64 10.85 10.29
C LEU A 526 -21.82 9.89 10.05
N GLY A 527 -22.58 10.08 8.98
CA GLY A 527 -23.81 9.32 8.73
C GLY A 527 -24.87 9.53 9.82
N THR A 528 -24.89 10.70 10.44
CA THR A 528 -25.83 11.07 11.51
C THR A 528 -26.96 11.92 10.95
N GLN A 529 -28.12 11.89 11.61
CA GLN A 529 -29.27 12.72 11.25
C GLN A 529 -29.54 13.74 12.37
N PRO A 530 -30.02 14.95 12.04
CA PRO A 530 -30.47 15.92 13.02
C PRO A 530 -31.67 15.42 13.83
N ILE A 531 -31.90 16.04 14.99
CA ILE A 531 -33.08 15.80 15.82
C ILE A 531 -34.30 16.46 15.16
N CYS A 532 -35.44 15.76 15.10
CA CYS A 532 -36.65 16.31 14.52
C CYS A 532 -37.24 17.46 15.37
N ASP A 533 -37.50 18.58 14.72
CA ASP A 533 -38.17 19.76 15.26
C ASP A 533 -39.29 20.27 14.33
N THR A 534 -39.86 21.43 14.63
CA THR A 534 -40.99 22.01 13.87
C THR A 534 -40.64 22.47 12.46
N SER A 535 -39.36 22.50 12.09
CA SER A 535 -38.92 22.93 10.76
C SER A 535 -38.85 21.79 9.75
N PHE A 536 -39.04 20.53 10.17
CA PHE A 536 -39.00 19.35 9.28
C PHE A 536 -40.38 18.88 8.82
N TYR A 537 -41.48 19.42 9.36
CA TYR A 537 -42.84 19.06 8.95
C TYR A 537 -43.64 20.28 8.51
N THR A 538 -44.68 20.02 7.73
CA THR A 538 -45.68 20.99 7.29
C THR A 538 -47.07 20.47 7.61
N TYR A 539 -48.09 21.24 7.29
CA TYR A 539 -49.48 20.89 7.54
C TYR A 539 -50.33 21.06 6.28
N ASP A 540 -51.31 20.18 6.12
CA ASP A 540 -52.37 20.30 5.14
C ASP A 540 -53.68 20.62 5.90
N VAL A 541 -54.51 21.48 5.32
CA VAL A 541 -55.79 21.89 5.91
C VAL A 541 -56.91 21.33 5.04
N SER A 542 -57.80 20.54 5.64
CA SER A 542 -58.94 19.95 4.93
C SER A 542 -60.10 20.95 4.74
N ASP A 543 -61.06 20.57 3.90
CA ASP A 543 -62.31 21.31 3.72
C ASP A 543 -63.18 21.27 4.99
N CYS A 544 -64.07 22.25 5.11
CA CYS A 544 -64.98 22.33 6.25
C CYS A 544 -66.02 21.21 6.24
N THR A 545 -66.34 20.68 7.42
CA THR A 545 -67.35 19.65 7.63
C THR A 545 -68.71 20.26 7.99
N GLY A 546 -69.77 19.43 7.98
CA GLY A 546 -71.13 19.85 8.35
C GLY A 546 -71.32 20.26 9.81
N SER A 547 -70.32 20.06 10.67
CA SER A 547 -70.26 20.56 12.03
C SER A 547 -69.53 21.90 12.17
N GLY A 548 -69.09 22.53 11.06
CA GLY A 548 -68.35 23.79 11.09
C GLY A 548 -66.91 23.64 11.59
N LEU A 549 -66.31 22.46 11.41
CA LEU A 549 -64.92 22.18 11.78
C LEU A 549 -64.14 21.72 10.54
N ARG A 550 -62.84 22.01 10.48
CA ARG A 550 -61.89 21.42 9.52
C ARG A 550 -60.70 20.83 10.26
N GLU A 551 -60.07 19.86 9.62
CA GLU A 551 -58.95 19.12 10.19
C GLU A 551 -57.64 19.66 9.62
N VAL A 552 -56.67 19.90 10.52
CA VAL A 552 -55.29 20.20 10.15
C VAL A 552 -54.48 18.93 10.39
N THR A 553 -53.97 18.34 9.31
CA THR A 553 -53.12 17.14 9.38
C THR A 553 -51.66 17.53 9.15
N PHE A 554 -50.76 16.95 9.93
CA PHE A 554 -49.33 17.22 9.84
C PHE A 554 -48.62 16.12 9.06
N ARG A 555 -47.65 16.49 8.24
CA ARG A 555 -46.79 15.55 7.49
C ARG A 555 -45.36 16.04 7.41
N TRP A 556 -44.41 15.10 7.38
CA TRP A 556 -43.01 15.42 7.16
C TRP A 556 -42.80 16.03 5.77
N LEU A 557 -41.86 16.97 5.66
CA LEU A 557 -41.43 17.51 4.37
C LEU A 557 -40.76 16.41 3.53
N LEU A 558 -39.98 15.55 4.18
CA LEU A 558 -39.39 14.34 3.60
C LEU A 558 -39.79 13.10 4.41
N PRO A 559 -40.91 12.43 4.05
CA PRO A 559 -41.34 11.20 4.72
C PRO A 559 -40.47 10.00 4.30
N GLU A 560 -40.29 9.04 5.21
CA GLU A 560 -39.67 7.75 4.86
C GLU A 560 -40.53 6.98 3.84
N ALA A 561 -39.87 6.34 2.87
CA ALA A 561 -40.54 5.61 1.79
C ALA A 561 -41.44 4.47 2.28
N ASN A 562 -41.04 3.80 3.37
CA ASN A 562 -41.76 2.65 3.93
C ASN A 562 -42.79 3.05 4.98
N ASN A 563 -42.66 4.22 5.61
CA ASN A 563 -43.58 4.70 6.62
C ASN A 563 -43.59 6.22 6.74
N ALA A 564 -44.63 6.85 6.20
CA ALA A 564 -44.79 8.30 6.20
C ALA A 564 -44.97 8.95 7.59
N THR A 565 -45.10 8.16 8.66
CA THR A 565 -45.09 8.69 10.04
C THR A 565 -43.69 9.08 10.51
N PHE A 566 -42.64 8.63 9.83
CA PHE A 566 -41.24 8.96 10.13
C PHE A 566 -40.64 9.86 9.05
N SER A 567 -39.67 10.69 9.46
CA SER A 567 -38.91 11.55 8.56
C SER A 567 -37.71 10.77 8.03
N SER A 568 -37.41 10.90 6.73
CA SER A 568 -36.16 10.38 6.18
C SER A 568 -34.95 11.29 6.42
N GLU A 569 -35.18 12.49 6.96
CA GLU A 569 -34.15 13.53 7.14
C GLU A 569 -33.67 13.67 8.59
N CYS A 570 -34.50 13.33 9.57
CA CYS A 570 -34.22 13.52 10.98
C CYS A 570 -34.66 12.31 11.80
N THR A 571 -34.01 12.06 12.93
CA THR A 571 -34.32 10.99 13.87
C THR A 571 -34.52 11.54 15.27
N ASP A 572 -35.36 10.86 16.05
CA ASP A 572 -35.69 11.24 17.43
C ASP A 572 -36.26 12.68 17.56
N GLY A 573 -36.58 13.10 18.78
CA GLY A 573 -37.13 14.43 19.05
C GLY A 573 -38.65 14.49 18.93
N LYS A 574 -39.17 15.46 18.17
CA LYS A 574 -40.63 15.66 18.05
C LYS A 574 -41.25 14.64 17.09
N ALA A 575 -42.33 14.00 17.53
CA ALA A 575 -43.24 13.27 16.64
C ALA A 575 -44.12 14.26 15.85
N LEU A 576 -44.73 13.79 14.75
CA LEU A 576 -45.80 14.54 14.09
C LEU A 576 -46.90 14.84 15.10
N PRO A 577 -47.37 16.09 15.21
CA PRO A 577 -48.50 16.40 16.07
C PRO A 577 -49.75 15.63 15.64
N ASP A 578 -50.60 15.31 16.61
CA ASP A 578 -51.92 14.75 16.33
C ASP A 578 -52.75 15.73 15.47
N PRO A 579 -53.61 15.24 14.57
CA PRO A 579 -54.53 16.09 13.83
C PRO A 579 -55.36 16.96 14.77
N VAL A 580 -55.48 18.24 14.44
CA VAL A 580 -56.25 19.21 15.23
C VAL A 580 -57.47 19.65 14.45
N LEU A 581 -58.62 19.70 15.14
CA LEU A 581 -59.84 20.29 14.61
C LEU A 581 -59.86 21.78 14.94
N ILE A 582 -60.05 22.61 13.92
CA ILE A 582 -60.19 24.06 14.04
C ILE A 582 -61.54 24.51 13.50
N ASP A 583 -62.05 25.61 14.05
CA ASP A 583 -63.32 26.20 13.63
C ASP A 583 -63.26 26.69 12.17
N CYS A 584 -64.37 26.49 11.47
CA CYS A 584 -64.55 26.95 10.10
C CYS A 584 -65.24 28.30 10.02
N GLU A 585 -64.87 29.06 9.00
CA GLU A 585 -65.52 30.31 8.64
C GLU A 585 -66.80 30.10 7.82
N TYR A 586 -67.07 28.87 7.35
CA TYR A 586 -68.23 28.52 6.53
C TYR A 586 -68.71 27.07 6.78
N ILE A 587 -69.92 26.75 6.29
CA ILE A 587 -70.47 25.39 6.27
C ILE A 587 -70.81 25.03 4.81
N PRO A 588 -70.30 23.91 4.25
CA PRO A 588 -70.54 23.59 2.84
C PRO A 588 -72.03 23.31 2.52
N TYR A 589 -72.47 23.69 1.32
CA TYR A 589 -73.86 23.51 0.85
C TYR A 589 -74.36 22.06 0.83
N ASN A 590 -73.45 21.09 0.67
CA ASN A 590 -73.83 19.68 0.54
C ASN A 590 -74.25 19.05 1.89
N THR A 591 -74.04 19.75 3.00
CA THR A 591 -74.27 19.24 4.36
C THR A 591 -75.74 19.32 4.78
N ALA A 592 -76.17 18.40 5.67
CA ALA A 592 -77.53 18.39 6.19
C ALA A 592 -77.87 19.65 6.99
N ALA A 593 -76.89 20.19 7.73
CA ALA A 593 -77.01 21.43 8.49
C ALA A 593 -77.25 22.63 7.57
N SER A 594 -76.45 22.79 6.51
CA SER A 594 -76.64 23.87 5.52
C SER A 594 -78.01 23.76 4.84
N LYS A 595 -78.42 22.55 4.42
CA LYS A 595 -79.76 22.33 3.83
C LYS A 595 -80.89 22.69 4.78
N ALA A 596 -80.80 22.32 6.06
CA ALA A 596 -81.83 22.64 7.05
C ALA A 596 -81.96 24.16 7.27
N VAL A 597 -80.83 24.86 7.42
CA VAL A 597 -80.80 26.33 7.56
C VAL A 597 -81.34 27.00 6.29
N PHE A 598 -80.95 26.51 5.12
CA PHE A 598 -81.46 26.99 3.83
C PHE A 598 -82.98 26.86 3.73
N PHE A 599 -83.53 25.67 4.03
CA PHE A 599 -84.98 25.44 4.02
C PHE A 599 -85.71 26.37 4.99
N LEU A 600 -85.20 26.52 6.21
CA LEU A 600 -85.80 27.39 7.23
C LEU A 600 -85.75 28.86 6.82
N ALA A 601 -84.61 29.32 6.30
CA ALA A 601 -84.43 30.69 5.82
C ALA A 601 -85.34 31.01 4.63
N CYS A 602 -85.46 30.11 3.65
CA CYS A 602 -86.40 30.28 2.53
C CYS A 602 -87.86 30.31 3.00
N LEU A 603 -88.26 29.43 3.92
CA LEU A 603 -89.62 29.41 4.46
C LEU A 603 -89.94 30.71 5.21
N LEU A 604 -89.03 31.17 6.07
CA LEU A 604 -89.19 32.43 6.81
C LEU A 604 -89.20 33.65 5.87
N ALA A 605 -88.36 33.66 4.83
CA ALA A 605 -88.38 34.72 3.82
C ALA A 605 -89.72 34.77 3.07
N CYS A 606 -90.28 33.61 2.67
CA CYS A 606 -91.60 33.54 2.05
C CYS A 606 -92.71 34.06 2.97
N VAL A 607 -92.67 33.70 4.26
CA VAL A 607 -93.63 34.21 5.26
C VAL A 607 -93.49 35.74 5.41
N MET A 608 -92.27 36.25 5.54
CA MET A 608 -92.00 37.69 5.66
C MET A 608 -92.49 38.46 4.44
N LEU A 609 -92.25 37.96 3.22
CA LEU A 609 -92.75 38.54 1.97
C LEU A 609 -94.28 38.51 1.90
N GLY A 610 -94.92 37.42 2.34
CA GLY A 610 -96.37 37.34 2.47
C GLY A 610 -96.93 38.35 3.47
N CYS A 611 -96.27 38.52 4.62
CA CYS A 611 -96.62 39.54 5.61
C CYS A 611 -96.43 40.96 5.08
N ILE A 612 -95.39 41.24 4.27
CA ILE A 612 -95.23 42.52 3.58
C ILE A 612 -96.43 42.77 2.66
N GLY A 613 -96.80 41.77 1.85
CA GLY A 613 -97.98 41.84 0.99
C GLY A 613 -99.26 42.15 1.78
N PHE A 614 -99.46 41.48 2.91
CA PHE A 614 -100.60 41.73 3.80
C PHE A 614 -100.60 43.16 4.39
N VAL A 615 -99.45 43.63 4.92
CA VAL A 615 -99.32 44.99 5.49
C VAL A 615 -99.58 46.06 4.43
N VAL A 616 -99.14 45.84 3.18
CA VAL A 616 -99.37 46.77 2.07
C VAL A 616 -100.83 46.74 1.58
N TYR A 617 -101.47 45.58 1.60
CA TYR A 617 -102.88 45.40 1.22
C TYR A 617 -103.83 46.03 2.25
N GLU A 618 -103.65 45.74 3.53
CA GLU A 618 -104.48 46.25 4.64
C GLU A 618 -104.02 47.63 5.15
N ARG A 619 -103.22 48.37 4.38
CA ARG A 619 -102.59 49.63 4.80
C ARG A 619 -103.57 50.71 5.25
N GLU A 620 -104.82 50.68 4.76
CA GLU A 620 -105.87 51.64 5.12
C GLU A 620 -106.64 51.23 6.38
N GLN A 621 -106.43 50.03 6.92
CA GLN A 621 -107.06 49.61 8.17
C GLN A 621 -106.52 50.43 9.35
N PRO A 622 -107.37 50.87 10.29
CA PRO A 622 -106.97 51.74 11.40
C PRO A 622 -105.80 51.18 12.23
N ILE A 623 -105.79 49.87 12.43
CA ILE A 623 -104.74 49.16 13.19
C ILE A 623 -103.38 49.24 12.49
N VAL A 624 -103.34 48.99 11.18
CA VAL A 624 -102.10 48.98 10.38
C VAL A 624 -101.59 50.41 10.14
N LYS A 625 -102.50 51.35 9.85
CA LYS A 625 -102.18 52.77 9.63
C LYS A 625 -101.60 53.45 10.87
N ARG A 626 -102.17 53.16 12.06
CA ARG A 626 -101.67 53.67 13.35
C ARG A 626 -100.33 53.07 13.75
N SER A 627 -100.02 51.86 13.26
CA SER A 627 -98.76 51.16 13.50
C SER A 627 -97.64 51.57 12.53
N GLN A 628 -97.86 52.60 11.69
CA GLN A 628 -96.92 53.07 10.67
C GLN A 628 -96.49 51.97 9.69
N TYR A 629 -97.34 51.67 8.70
CA TYR A 629 -97.11 50.58 7.74
C TYR A 629 -95.72 50.60 7.08
N GLN A 630 -95.11 51.78 6.84
CA GLN A 630 -93.75 51.91 6.29
C GLN A 630 -92.68 51.31 7.22
N PHE A 631 -92.82 51.49 8.54
CA PHE A 631 -91.92 50.91 9.52
C PHE A 631 -92.06 49.39 9.59
N LEU A 632 -93.31 48.87 9.57
CA LEU A 632 -93.59 47.43 9.53
C LEU A 632 -93.02 46.76 8.28
N VAL A 633 -93.18 47.37 7.10
CA VAL A 633 -92.57 46.87 5.85
C VAL A 633 -91.05 46.88 5.93
N THR A 634 -90.44 47.90 6.52
CA THR A 634 -88.97 48.00 6.64
C THR A 634 -88.41 46.92 7.57
N MET A 635 -89.05 46.64 8.71
CA MET A 635 -88.66 45.55 9.60
C MET A 635 -88.77 44.18 8.91
N LEU A 636 -89.87 43.92 8.21
CA LEU A 636 -90.07 42.66 7.49
C LEU A 636 -89.08 42.50 6.32
N LEU A 637 -88.77 43.59 5.62
CA LEU A 637 -87.77 43.60 4.56
C LEU A 637 -86.36 43.32 5.12
N GLY A 638 -86.00 43.95 6.24
CA GLY A 638 -84.75 43.65 6.94
C GLY A 638 -84.66 42.18 7.37
N GLY A 639 -85.77 41.61 7.86
CA GLY A 639 -85.88 40.19 8.16
C GLY A 639 -85.68 39.29 6.94
N ALA A 640 -86.31 39.62 5.81
CA ALA A 640 -86.12 38.88 4.55
C ALA A 640 -84.67 38.96 4.04
N LEU A 641 -84.05 40.14 4.12
CA LEU A 641 -82.64 40.34 3.73
C LEU A 641 -81.67 39.53 4.61
N MET A 642 -81.92 39.43 5.92
CA MET A 642 -81.12 38.57 6.81
C MET A 642 -81.25 37.10 6.43
N CYS A 643 -82.46 36.62 6.08
CA CYS A 643 -82.65 35.25 5.59
C CYS A 643 -81.89 34.99 4.27
N PHE A 644 -81.87 35.95 3.34
CA PHE A 644 -81.09 35.84 2.11
C PHE A 644 -79.58 35.87 2.37
N ALA A 645 -79.10 36.70 3.29
CA ALA A 645 -77.69 36.75 3.66
C ALA A 645 -77.21 35.39 4.20
N THR A 646 -77.98 34.76 5.10
CA THR A 646 -77.66 33.43 5.65
C THR A 646 -77.52 32.36 4.56
N VAL A 647 -78.27 32.47 3.46
CA VAL A 647 -78.19 31.55 2.32
C VAL A 647 -76.98 31.84 1.43
N ILE A 648 -76.68 33.12 1.17
CA ILE A 648 -75.58 33.51 0.27
C ILE A 648 -74.21 33.22 0.88
N TYR A 649 -74.08 33.33 2.20
CA TYR A 649 -72.81 33.11 2.91
C TYR A 649 -72.56 31.65 3.31
N SER A 650 -73.41 30.68 2.89
CA SER A 650 -73.25 29.28 3.31
C SER A 650 -72.39 28.46 2.33
N ASP A 651 -71.16 28.87 2.05
CA ASP A 651 -70.11 28.02 1.45
C ASP A 651 -68.74 28.70 1.49
N ALA A 652 -67.72 28.03 0.96
CA ALA A 652 -66.37 28.59 0.82
C ALA A 652 -66.44 29.97 0.12
N PRO A 653 -65.76 31.00 0.66
CA PRO A 653 -65.74 32.31 0.03
C PRO A 653 -65.18 32.20 -1.39
N SER A 654 -65.84 32.86 -2.35
CA SER A 654 -65.34 32.94 -3.73
C SER A 654 -63.96 33.60 -3.70
N ARG A 655 -62.93 32.92 -4.22
CA ARG A 655 -61.60 33.50 -4.38
C ARG A 655 -61.69 34.68 -5.36
N VAL A 656 -61.75 35.89 -4.82
CA VAL A 656 -61.55 37.15 -5.54
C VAL A 656 -60.30 37.80 -4.98
#